data_AF-A0A093VE88-F1
#
_entry.id   AF-A0A093VE88-F1
#
_cell.length_a   1.000
_cell.length_b   1.000
_cell.length_c   1.000
_cell.angle_alpha   90.00
_cell.angle_beta   90.00
_cell.angle_gamma   90.00
#
_symmetry.space_group_name_H-M   'P 1'
#
loop_
_entity.id
_entity.type
_entity.pdbx_description
1 polymer ?
#
loop_
_entity_poly.entity_id
_entity_poly.type
_entity_poly.pdbx_seq_one_letter_code
_entity_poly.pdbx_strand_id
1 'polypeptide(L)'
;MPESIPIATTEPEVPPGEDIGSSPKSPKSQFSKHILLTTYPGQNGVDPVPLQWGAPDAKSRGPIVASRHPSQLKRRNAMGAHGGSYSIYNALAIAAGDLPTDFKPDFNNTEPTFDFPVQPAWSDPKKIVSLDPFGHDIVKHFKSYLDVGWDLRPSMAITRANMRLSEIEKAVSEGQIEVDGSIVIGKNGDVRVTKVAVEPVWYLPGVAERFGVDESLLRRTLFEHTGGSYPELITRPDLKVFLPPIGGLTVYIFGPPERVSDENVKLALRIHDECNGSDVFQSDICTCRPYLAFGIQEAIKEAQNGGSGVVIYFRKEGRALGEVVKYLVYNARKRGGDTADKYFERTENVAGVRDMRFQALMPDILHWLGITKIDRMLSMSNMKHDAIVAQGIKILERIPIPEDMIPQDSRVEIDAKINAGYFTTGKTFTMEELAQVKGRGWEKWEDVTFRRYGPARRFFRITLLLTLVWFIADIYSVHRSFIAAEPSAIQAHSGHNAGRIFIASLHWNNEAILRNDWNDAVVQLVSHLGPENVFVSVYESGSWDDSKGALRELDARLDALGTPRNITLSDVTHEDEISAQPAPEGWIDTSRGRRELRRIPYLARLRNWGLATLEELAGKGVAFDTILFLNDVVFTTQDVLALLDTNGGSYAAACSLDFSKPPLYYDTFALRDSNGDEPLMQTWPYFRSSKSLDALLSMSPVPVTSCWNGMVAMPTTPFLSQSNPLRFRGIPDSLALHHLEGSECCLVHADNPFSTTHGVFLNPKVRVSYNRAAYEAVHPPATQNWVSSSPFSLTKVVLSLWENRLRRWFSTPFFWKRAIRRRVERWQEESNAEHRSEPGEFCLVDEMQVLVSNGWAHV
;
A
#
# COMPACT_ATOMS: atom_id res chain seq x y z
N MET A 1 46.13 1.94 22.14
CA MET A 1 46.62 0.74 21.42
C MET A 1 45.76 -0.45 21.83
N PRO A 2 45.40 -1.38 20.93
CA PRO A 2 45.24 -1.25 19.48
C PRO A 2 43.91 -1.86 18.94
N GLU A 3 43.57 -1.41 17.73
CA GLU A 3 42.90 -2.13 16.63
C GLU A 3 41.47 -2.68 16.77
N SER A 4 40.51 -1.90 16.26
CA SER A 4 39.33 -2.44 15.59
C SER A 4 39.44 -2.20 14.08
N ILE A 5 39.51 -3.31 13.35
CA ILE A 5 39.50 -3.44 11.89
C ILE A 5 38.10 -3.04 11.37
N PRO A 6 37.98 -2.23 10.29
CA PRO A 6 36.70 -1.70 9.84
C PRO A 6 35.93 -2.71 8.96
N ILE A 7 34.68 -2.98 9.32
CA ILE A 7 33.71 -3.67 8.46
C ILE A 7 32.84 -2.58 7.80
N ALA A 8 32.90 -2.55 6.47
CA ALA A 8 32.20 -1.62 5.62
C ALA A 8 30.70 -1.95 5.53
N THR A 9 29.86 -0.99 5.89
CA THR A 9 28.47 -0.88 5.41
C THR A 9 28.35 0.46 4.69
N THR A 10 28.49 0.44 3.37
CA THR A 10 28.11 1.55 2.52
C THR A 10 26.58 1.64 2.50
N GLU A 11 26.02 2.52 3.32
CA GLU A 11 24.76 3.18 3.01
C GLU A 11 24.95 3.98 1.70
N PRO A 12 23.97 4.00 0.78
CA PRO A 12 24.05 4.91 -0.35
C PRO A 12 23.90 6.35 0.16
N GLU A 13 24.96 7.16 0.01
CA GLU A 13 24.93 8.61 0.20
C GLU A 13 23.80 9.22 -0.64
N VAL A 14 22.87 9.88 0.03
CA VAL A 14 21.93 10.83 -0.57
C VAL A 14 22.71 12.13 -0.83
N PRO A 15 22.75 12.66 -2.07
CA PRO A 15 23.37 13.97 -2.34
C PRO A 15 22.63 15.07 -1.56
N PRO A 16 23.33 16.14 -1.13
CA PRO A 16 22.73 17.21 -0.34
C PRO A 16 21.65 17.95 -1.14
N GLY A 17 20.63 18.41 -0.41
CA GLY A 17 19.32 18.79 -0.94
C GLY A 17 19.30 19.79 -2.08
N GLU A 18 18.52 19.44 -3.11
CA GLU A 18 17.79 20.41 -3.92
C GLU A 18 16.32 20.44 -3.46
N ASP A 19 15.84 21.65 -3.18
CA ASP A 19 14.49 22.08 -2.87
C ASP A 19 13.35 21.14 -3.33
N ILE A 20 12.74 20.39 -2.40
CA ILE A 20 11.40 19.80 -2.61
C ILE A 20 10.37 20.86 -2.21
N GLY A 21 10.34 21.93 -3.01
CA GLY A 21 9.56 23.14 -2.78
C GLY A 21 9.09 23.77 -4.08
N SER A 22 8.38 23.02 -4.94
CA SER A 22 7.39 23.62 -5.86
C SER A 22 6.48 22.53 -6.43
N SER A 23 5.18 22.83 -6.52
CA SER A 23 4.26 22.18 -7.46
C SER A 23 4.93 22.09 -8.83
N PRO A 24 4.74 21.03 -9.64
CA PRO A 24 5.42 20.92 -10.94
C PRO A 24 5.12 22.20 -11.73
N LYS A 25 6.14 23.03 -11.93
CA LYS A 25 6.03 24.22 -12.78
C LYS A 25 5.53 23.71 -14.13
N SER A 26 4.38 24.21 -14.57
CA SER A 26 3.89 23.89 -15.90
C SER A 26 5.02 24.15 -16.90
N PRO A 27 5.37 23.18 -17.77
CA PRO A 27 6.41 23.42 -18.76
C PRO A 27 5.98 24.64 -19.56
N LYS A 28 6.82 25.70 -19.58
CA LYS A 28 6.58 26.86 -20.44
C LYS A 28 6.40 26.32 -21.86
N SER A 29 5.28 26.64 -22.52
CA SER A 29 4.96 26.14 -23.86
C SER A 29 6.10 26.45 -24.83
N GLN A 30 6.89 25.43 -25.18
CA GLN A 30 7.88 25.50 -26.27
C GLN A 30 7.19 25.50 -27.65
N PHE A 31 5.88 25.23 -27.69
CA PHE A 31 5.08 25.23 -28.91
C PHE A 31 4.64 26.63 -29.31
N SER A 32 4.62 26.89 -30.62
CA SER A 32 3.96 28.05 -31.21
C SER A 32 2.50 28.15 -30.76
N LYS A 33 2.00 29.39 -30.57
CA LYS A 33 0.58 29.65 -30.28
C LYS A 33 -0.37 29.17 -31.38
N HIS A 34 0.13 28.96 -32.60
CA HIS A 34 -0.63 28.46 -33.74
C HIS A 34 -0.22 27.03 -34.08
N ILE A 35 -1.17 26.10 -33.96
CA ILE A 35 -0.99 24.71 -34.38
C ILE A 35 -1.37 24.61 -35.86
N LEU A 36 -0.38 24.30 -36.70
CA LEU A 36 -0.61 24.05 -38.12
C LEU A 36 -0.97 22.57 -38.29
N LEU A 37 -2.27 22.30 -38.42
CA LEU A 37 -2.80 20.93 -38.50
C LEU A 37 -2.36 20.24 -39.80
N THR A 38 -2.59 20.89 -40.95
CA THR A 38 -2.16 20.43 -42.27
C THR A 38 -1.70 21.59 -43.15
N THR A 39 -0.71 21.32 -44.01
CA THR A 39 -0.37 22.19 -45.14
C THR A 39 -1.16 21.74 -46.37
N TYR A 40 -1.97 22.58 -47.00
CA TYR A 40 -2.72 22.22 -48.24
C TYR A 40 -1.86 22.40 -49.49
N PRO A 41 -2.09 21.65 -50.59
CA PRO A 41 -1.26 21.76 -51.80
C PRO A 41 -1.28 23.17 -52.41
N GLY A 42 -2.41 23.86 -52.33
CA GLY A 42 -2.58 25.22 -52.84
C GLY A 42 -2.09 26.34 -51.91
N GLN A 43 -1.51 26.03 -50.74
CA GLN A 43 -0.93 27.05 -49.87
C GLN A 43 0.43 27.52 -50.40
N ASN A 44 0.67 28.83 -50.33
CA ASN A 44 1.93 29.42 -50.78
C ASN A 44 3.16 28.81 -50.07
N GLY A 45 4.11 28.35 -50.90
CA GLY A 45 5.39 27.79 -50.48
C GLY A 45 5.37 26.31 -50.10
N VAL A 46 4.28 25.57 -50.37
CA VAL A 46 4.28 24.10 -50.31
C VAL A 46 4.98 23.55 -51.55
N ASP A 47 6.10 22.85 -51.35
CA ASP A 47 6.98 22.30 -52.40
C ASP A 47 7.56 20.95 -51.92
N PRO A 48 6.77 19.87 -51.94
CA PRO A 48 7.21 18.55 -51.49
C PRO A 48 8.47 18.08 -52.21
N VAL A 49 9.37 17.39 -51.51
CA VAL A 49 10.50 16.71 -52.16
C VAL A 49 9.97 15.69 -53.18
N PRO A 50 10.43 15.73 -54.44
CA PRO A 50 10.03 14.74 -55.44
C PRO A 50 10.24 13.31 -54.94
N LEU A 51 9.22 12.48 -55.10
CA LEU A 51 9.24 11.07 -54.74
C LEU A 51 8.61 10.26 -55.87
N GLN A 52 9.41 9.39 -56.49
CA GLN A 52 8.95 8.50 -57.56
C GLN A 52 9.04 7.05 -57.10
N TRP A 53 7.89 6.49 -56.69
CA TRP A 53 7.83 5.08 -56.26
C TRP A 53 8.15 4.13 -57.42
N GLY A 54 8.96 3.11 -57.15
CA GLY A 54 9.44 2.17 -58.18
C GLY A 54 10.49 2.74 -59.14
N ALA A 55 11.16 3.84 -58.79
CA ALA A 55 12.32 4.29 -59.56
C ALA A 55 13.51 3.30 -59.42
N PRO A 56 14.40 3.21 -60.43
CA PRO A 56 15.43 2.17 -60.50
C PRO A 56 16.53 2.31 -59.43
N ASP A 57 16.71 3.49 -58.85
CA ASP A 57 17.76 3.77 -57.89
C ASP A 57 17.30 4.78 -56.82
N ALA A 58 17.98 4.82 -55.68
CA ALA A 58 17.60 5.68 -54.56
C ALA A 58 17.58 7.17 -54.91
N LYS A 59 18.49 7.63 -55.79
CA LYS A 59 18.63 9.04 -56.15
C LYS A 59 17.46 9.50 -57.03
N SER A 60 17.07 8.69 -58.02
CA SER A 60 15.89 8.96 -58.85
C SER A 60 14.57 8.77 -58.07
N ARG A 61 14.56 7.85 -57.10
CA ARG A 61 13.42 7.62 -56.19
C ARG A 61 13.17 8.83 -55.27
N GLY A 62 14.21 9.45 -54.73
CA GLY A 62 14.15 10.56 -53.75
C GLY A 62 13.89 10.07 -52.31
N PRO A 63 14.20 10.80 -51.23
CA PRO A 63 14.02 10.32 -49.85
C PRO A 63 12.55 10.35 -49.39
N ILE A 64 12.21 9.56 -48.37
CA ILE A 64 10.93 9.68 -47.65
C ILE A 64 11.07 10.71 -46.54
N VAL A 65 10.22 11.72 -46.56
CA VAL A 65 10.24 12.84 -45.62
C VAL A 65 8.86 12.96 -44.96
N ALA A 66 8.76 12.52 -43.71
CA ALA A 66 7.57 12.69 -42.87
C ALA A 66 7.78 13.72 -41.73
N SER A 67 8.91 14.44 -41.73
CA SER A 67 9.26 15.38 -40.67
C SER A 67 8.22 16.49 -40.50
N ARG A 68 7.98 16.85 -39.23
CA ARG A 68 7.15 18.00 -38.83
C ARG A 68 7.98 19.20 -38.39
N HIS A 69 9.30 19.16 -38.58
CA HIS A 69 10.16 20.30 -38.29
C HIS A 69 9.69 21.55 -39.06
N PRO A 70 9.62 22.76 -38.46
CA PRO A 70 9.05 23.94 -39.11
C PRO A 70 9.66 24.28 -40.48
N SER A 71 10.98 24.07 -40.65
CA SER A 71 11.66 24.29 -41.93
C SER A 71 11.37 23.24 -43.01
N GLN A 72 10.86 22.06 -42.64
CA GLN A 72 10.66 20.92 -43.54
C GLN A 72 9.17 20.56 -43.73
N LEU A 73 8.27 21.10 -42.90
CA LEU A 73 6.84 20.79 -42.93
C LEU A 73 6.20 21.03 -44.32
N LYS A 74 6.63 22.07 -45.04
CA LYS A 74 6.16 22.38 -46.40
C LYS A 74 6.83 21.55 -47.51
N ARG A 75 7.89 20.81 -47.16
CA ARG A 75 8.70 19.97 -48.06
C ARG A 75 8.44 18.48 -47.91
N ARG A 76 7.59 18.06 -46.95
CA ARG A 76 7.25 16.65 -46.72
C ARG A 76 6.56 16.01 -47.92
N ASN A 77 6.86 14.74 -48.17
CA ASN A 77 6.29 13.93 -49.26
C ASN A 77 5.60 12.64 -48.77
N ALA A 78 5.56 12.43 -47.45
CA ALA A 78 4.86 11.33 -46.81
C ALA A 78 3.97 11.80 -45.64
N MET A 79 2.94 10.99 -45.35
CA MET A 79 2.03 11.15 -44.22
C MET A 79 2.42 10.23 -43.07
N GLY A 80 1.95 10.53 -41.86
CA GLY A 80 2.26 9.76 -40.65
C GLY A 80 3.49 10.30 -39.93
N ALA A 81 4.25 9.41 -39.29
CA ALA A 81 5.46 9.74 -38.55
C ALA A 81 6.52 8.64 -38.69
N HIS A 82 7.80 9.02 -38.63
CA HIS A 82 8.90 8.06 -38.54
C HIS A 82 8.87 7.32 -37.19
N GLY A 83 9.40 6.09 -37.17
CA GLY A 83 9.49 5.25 -35.95
C GLY A 83 8.26 4.37 -35.67
N GLY A 84 7.36 4.22 -36.65
CA GLY A 84 6.23 3.29 -36.56
C GLY A 84 5.35 3.52 -35.32
N SER A 85 5.01 2.43 -34.62
CA SER A 85 4.23 2.49 -33.38
C SER A 85 4.94 3.21 -32.22
N TYR A 86 6.26 3.41 -32.30
CA TYR A 86 7.03 4.12 -31.26
C TYR A 86 7.01 5.65 -31.41
N SER A 87 6.49 6.17 -32.52
CA SER A 87 6.36 7.61 -32.75
C SER A 87 5.56 8.34 -31.66
N ILE A 88 4.54 7.67 -31.10
CA ILE A 88 3.73 8.19 -29.99
C ILE A 88 4.54 8.34 -28.71
N TYR A 89 5.44 7.40 -28.41
CA TYR A 89 6.32 7.49 -27.24
C TYR A 89 7.34 8.63 -27.39
N ASN A 90 7.85 8.86 -28.59
CA ASN A 90 8.70 10.02 -28.87
C ASN A 90 7.94 11.33 -28.62
N ALA A 91 6.69 11.42 -29.10
CA ALA A 91 5.84 12.58 -28.83
C ALA A 91 5.56 12.80 -27.33
N LEU A 92 5.36 11.72 -26.57
CA LEU A 92 5.19 11.80 -25.11
C LEU A 92 6.47 12.29 -24.41
N ALA A 93 7.65 11.82 -24.82
CA ALA A 93 8.93 12.27 -24.27
C ALA A 93 9.17 13.77 -24.56
N ILE A 94 8.82 14.25 -25.75
CA ILE A 94 8.86 15.69 -26.07
C ILE A 94 7.87 16.47 -25.18
N ALA A 95 6.65 15.97 -25.00
CA ALA A 95 5.64 16.62 -24.17
C ALA A 95 6.01 16.65 -22.68
N ALA A 96 6.70 15.60 -22.19
CA ALA A 96 7.24 15.52 -20.83
C ALA A 96 8.46 16.45 -20.62
N GLY A 97 9.08 16.93 -21.71
CA GLY A 97 10.29 17.75 -21.67
C GLY A 97 11.59 16.95 -21.66
N ASP A 98 11.52 15.62 -21.80
CA ASP A 98 12.68 14.73 -21.87
C ASP A 98 13.44 14.88 -23.20
N LEU A 99 12.74 15.32 -24.25
CA LEU A 99 13.31 15.60 -25.57
C LEU A 99 12.92 17.02 -26.04
N PRO A 100 13.80 17.73 -26.77
CA PRO A 100 13.47 19.04 -27.34
C PRO A 100 12.45 18.91 -28.48
N THR A 101 11.68 19.98 -28.76
CA THR A 101 10.63 19.96 -29.80
C THR A 101 11.14 19.76 -31.23
N ASP A 102 12.42 20.07 -31.48
CA ASP A 102 13.13 19.89 -32.73
C ASP A 102 14.07 18.68 -32.70
N PHE A 103 13.86 17.74 -31.76
CA PHE A 103 14.69 16.55 -31.60
C PHE A 103 14.89 15.79 -32.92
N LYS A 104 16.16 15.66 -33.29
CA LYS A 104 16.63 14.90 -34.44
C LYS A 104 17.70 13.91 -33.97
N PRO A 105 17.49 12.60 -34.14
CA PRO A 105 18.52 11.61 -33.87
C PRO A 105 19.68 11.70 -34.88
N ASP A 106 20.89 11.38 -34.45
CA ASP A 106 22.05 11.21 -35.32
C ASP A 106 22.18 9.75 -35.76
N PHE A 107 22.29 9.52 -37.06
CA PHE A 107 22.43 8.21 -37.70
C PHE A 107 23.77 8.06 -38.43
N ASN A 108 24.75 8.94 -38.19
CA ASN A 108 26.11 8.71 -38.67
C ASN A 108 26.69 7.44 -38.02
N ASN A 109 27.45 6.66 -38.80
CA ASN A 109 28.06 5.41 -38.35
C ASN A 109 27.05 4.32 -37.92
N THR A 110 25.87 4.29 -38.56
CA THR A 110 24.84 3.26 -38.36
C THR A 110 24.60 2.41 -39.61
N GLU A 111 25.59 2.31 -40.49
CA GLU A 111 25.53 1.52 -41.73
C GLU A 111 25.22 0.05 -41.42
N PRO A 112 24.50 -0.65 -42.31
CA PRO A 112 24.11 -2.03 -42.08
C PRO A 112 25.33 -2.95 -41.99
N THR A 113 25.28 -3.93 -41.07
CA THR A 113 26.35 -4.94 -40.91
C THR A 113 26.51 -5.88 -42.12
N PHE A 114 25.56 -5.84 -43.05
CA PHE A 114 25.59 -6.56 -44.31
C PHE A 114 24.88 -5.71 -45.39
N ASP A 115 25.54 -5.48 -46.52
CA ASP A 115 25.03 -4.71 -47.65
C ASP A 115 24.31 -5.66 -48.63
N PHE A 116 22.98 -5.72 -48.55
CA PHE A 116 22.19 -6.56 -49.45
C PHE A 116 22.29 -6.04 -50.89
N PRO A 117 22.48 -6.93 -51.89
CA PRO A 117 22.47 -6.51 -53.28
C PRO A 117 21.09 -5.99 -53.66
N VAL A 118 21.08 -4.95 -54.52
CA VAL A 118 19.85 -4.38 -55.07
C VAL A 118 19.09 -5.47 -55.81
N GLN A 119 17.83 -5.68 -55.43
CA GLN A 119 16.96 -6.66 -56.07
C GLN A 119 16.11 -6.00 -57.16
N PRO A 120 15.80 -6.69 -58.28
CA PRO A 120 14.93 -6.14 -59.33
C PRO A 120 13.58 -5.63 -58.79
N ALA A 121 13.04 -6.31 -57.78
CA ALA A 121 11.78 -5.96 -57.14
C ALA A 121 11.80 -4.61 -56.40
N TRP A 122 12.97 -4.07 -56.04
CA TRP A 122 13.09 -2.75 -55.40
C TRP A 122 12.64 -1.62 -56.34
N SER A 123 12.78 -1.84 -57.64
CA SER A 123 12.36 -0.92 -58.71
C SER A 123 10.99 -1.26 -59.32
N ASP A 124 10.28 -2.27 -58.79
CA ASP A 124 8.96 -2.63 -59.28
C ASP A 124 7.87 -2.02 -58.36
N PRO A 125 7.11 -1.02 -58.84
CA PRO A 125 6.11 -0.33 -58.03
C PRO A 125 4.93 -1.23 -57.62
N LYS A 126 4.79 -2.42 -58.21
CA LYS A 126 3.73 -3.38 -57.89
C LYS A 126 4.19 -4.47 -56.94
N LYS A 127 5.49 -4.78 -56.86
CA LYS A 127 6.03 -5.85 -56.01
C LYS A 127 6.17 -5.42 -54.57
N ILE A 128 6.69 -4.22 -54.32
CA ILE A 128 6.90 -3.69 -52.97
C ILE A 128 6.06 -2.42 -52.80
N VAL A 129 5.05 -2.51 -51.94
CA VAL A 129 4.08 -1.42 -51.68
C VAL A 129 3.92 -1.12 -50.19
N SER A 130 4.49 -1.92 -49.29
CA SER A 130 4.29 -1.83 -47.84
C SER A 130 5.56 -1.66 -47.00
N LEU A 131 6.73 -1.54 -47.63
CA LEU A 131 8.00 -1.16 -47.00
C LEU A 131 8.82 -0.25 -47.92
N ASP A 132 9.83 0.43 -47.35
CA ASP A 132 10.79 1.24 -48.11
C ASP A 132 11.99 0.37 -48.57
N PRO A 133 12.20 0.17 -49.88
CA PRO A 133 13.36 -0.59 -50.37
C PRO A 133 14.73 0.00 -49.98
N PHE A 134 14.84 1.32 -49.89
CA PHE A 134 16.09 2.05 -49.62
C PHE A 134 16.20 2.52 -48.17
N GLY A 135 15.23 2.19 -47.31
CA GLY A 135 15.17 2.65 -45.92
C GLY A 135 16.17 1.99 -44.97
N HIS A 136 16.97 1.04 -45.46
CA HIS A 136 17.96 0.27 -44.70
C HIS A 136 19.32 0.96 -44.57
N ASP A 137 19.63 1.92 -45.46
CA ASP A 137 20.87 2.69 -45.42
C ASP A 137 20.66 4.11 -45.97
N ILE A 138 20.06 4.96 -45.14
CA ILE A 138 19.79 6.36 -45.50
C ILE A 138 21.07 7.20 -45.62
N VAL A 139 22.16 6.78 -44.96
CA VAL A 139 23.43 7.50 -44.98
C VAL A 139 24.08 7.31 -46.35
N LYS A 140 24.16 6.08 -46.85
CA LYS A 140 24.67 5.78 -48.20
C LYS A 140 23.81 6.42 -49.29
N HIS A 141 22.49 6.34 -49.17
CA HIS A 141 21.59 6.75 -50.24
C HIS A 141 21.23 8.23 -50.26
N PHE A 142 21.19 8.89 -49.10
CA PHE A 142 20.65 10.25 -48.96
C PHE A 142 21.55 11.18 -48.15
N LYS A 143 22.88 10.92 -48.13
CA LYS A 143 23.87 11.74 -47.41
C LYS A 143 23.74 13.24 -47.65
N SER A 144 23.55 13.66 -48.90
CA SER A 144 23.43 15.08 -49.27
C SER A 144 22.28 15.79 -48.58
N TYR A 145 21.18 15.09 -48.28
CA TYR A 145 20.05 15.63 -47.53
C TYR A 145 20.36 15.68 -46.03
N LEU A 146 21.02 14.65 -45.49
CA LEU A 146 21.43 14.62 -44.09
C LEU A 146 22.42 15.74 -43.76
N ASP A 147 23.42 15.95 -44.63
CA ASP A 147 24.48 16.96 -44.48
C ASP A 147 23.92 18.40 -44.45
N VAL A 148 22.82 18.66 -45.16
CA VAL A 148 22.11 19.97 -45.14
C VAL A 148 20.98 20.02 -44.10
N GLY A 149 20.94 19.06 -43.16
CA GLY A 149 20.10 19.11 -41.97
C GLY A 149 18.73 18.44 -42.07
N TRP A 150 18.40 17.73 -43.16
CA TRP A 150 17.08 17.08 -43.31
C TRP A 150 16.85 15.98 -42.27
N ASP A 151 15.64 15.89 -41.74
CA ASP A 151 15.21 14.86 -40.80
C ASP A 151 14.70 13.64 -41.58
N LEU A 152 15.67 12.84 -42.05
CA LEU A 152 15.44 11.53 -42.65
C LEU A 152 15.73 10.47 -41.59
N ARG A 153 14.86 9.47 -41.48
CA ARG A 153 15.05 8.36 -40.52
C ARG A 153 14.94 7.02 -41.24
N PRO A 154 15.81 6.05 -40.92
CA PRO A 154 15.72 4.73 -41.51
C PRO A 154 14.40 4.06 -41.10
N SER A 155 13.82 3.32 -42.03
CA SER A 155 12.67 2.44 -41.75
C SER A 155 13.10 0.97 -41.71
N MET A 156 14.38 0.69 -41.88
CA MET A 156 14.94 -0.65 -41.78
C MET A 156 16.35 -0.59 -41.18
N ALA A 157 16.72 -1.61 -40.41
CA ALA A 157 18.06 -1.73 -39.84
C ALA A 157 18.54 -3.18 -39.86
N ILE A 158 19.82 -3.40 -40.16
CA ILE A 158 20.42 -4.73 -40.35
C ILE A 158 21.60 -4.92 -39.38
N THR A 159 21.51 -5.94 -38.53
CA THR A 159 22.56 -6.27 -37.56
C THR A 159 22.86 -7.77 -37.52
N ARG A 160 24.05 -8.14 -37.05
CA ARG A 160 24.45 -9.52 -36.78
C ARG A 160 24.51 -9.74 -35.27
N ALA A 161 23.97 -10.86 -34.81
CA ALA A 161 23.95 -11.19 -33.39
C ALA A 161 24.05 -12.70 -33.17
N ASN A 162 24.34 -13.08 -31.93
CA ASN A 162 24.10 -14.44 -31.47
C ASN A 162 22.75 -14.47 -30.74
N MET A 163 21.97 -15.52 -30.97
CA MET A 163 20.69 -15.76 -30.33
C MET A 163 20.74 -17.08 -29.59
N ARG A 164 20.19 -17.11 -28.38
CA ARG A 164 20.02 -18.32 -27.59
C ARG A 164 18.54 -18.55 -27.31
N LEU A 165 18.08 -19.77 -27.52
CA LEU A 165 16.71 -20.21 -27.29
C LEU A 165 16.76 -21.57 -26.59
N SER A 166 15.93 -21.75 -25.56
CA SER A 166 15.85 -22.99 -24.78
C SER A 166 15.59 -24.23 -25.64
N GLU A 167 14.79 -24.09 -26.69
CA GLU A 167 14.41 -25.17 -27.60
C GLU A 167 15.57 -25.58 -28.52
N ILE A 168 16.50 -24.66 -28.79
CA ILE A 168 17.71 -24.97 -29.56
C ILE A 168 18.75 -25.60 -28.66
N GLU A 169 18.93 -25.08 -27.44
CA GLU A 169 19.77 -25.72 -26.42
C GLU A 169 19.33 -27.16 -26.15
N LYS A 170 18.01 -27.38 -26.00
CA LYS A 170 17.43 -28.72 -25.86
C LYS A 170 17.70 -29.58 -27.10
N ALA A 171 17.42 -29.07 -28.30
CA ALA A 171 17.66 -29.82 -29.54
C ALA A 171 19.13 -30.22 -29.72
N VAL A 172 20.08 -29.37 -29.31
CA VAL A 172 21.52 -29.69 -29.30
C VAL A 172 21.82 -30.78 -28.27
N SER A 173 21.26 -30.68 -27.06
CA SER A 173 21.46 -31.69 -26.01
C SER A 173 20.89 -33.07 -26.36
N GLU A 174 19.81 -33.11 -27.14
CA GLU A 174 19.15 -34.32 -27.63
C GLU A 174 19.76 -34.85 -28.94
N GLY A 175 20.77 -34.18 -29.49
CA GLY A 175 21.43 -34.56 -30.74
C GLY A 175 20.60 -34.33 -32.01
N GLN A 176 19.54 -33.52 -31.94
CA GLN A 176 18.68 -33.16 -33.08
C GLN A 176 19.28 -32.04 -33.94
N ILE A 177 20.16 -31.21 -33.35
CA ILE A 177 20.93 -30.16 -34.03
C ILE A 177 22.40 -30.33 -33.64
N GLU A 178 23.28 -30.37 -34.63
CA GLU A 178 24.72 -30.52 -34.39
C GLU A 178 25.41 -29.17 -34.14
N VAL A 179 26.48 -29.18 -33.35
CA VAL A 179 27.34 -28.00 -33.14
C VAL A 179 28.40 -27.97 -34.24
N ASP A 180 28.29 -27.02 -35.17
CA ASP A 180 29.20 -26.90 -36.32
C ASP A 180 30.24 -25.76 -36.18
N GLY A 181 30.16 -24.95 -35.11
CA GLY A 181 31.03 -23.80 -34.85
C GLY A 181 30.80 -22.59 -35.78
N SER A 182 29.94 -22.73 -36.80
CA SER A 182 29.67 -21.74 -37.83
C SER A 182 28.29 -21.10 -37.66
N ILE A 183 27.22 -21.89 -37.65
CA ILE A 183 25.84 -21.47 -37.43
C ILE A 183 25.48 -21.72 -35.97
N VAL A 184 25.77 -22.91 -35.44
CA VAL A 184 25.57 -23.28 -34.03
C VAL A 184 26.95 -23.33 -33.37
N ILE A 185 27.22 -22.36 -32.50
CA ILE A 185 28.58 -22.06 -32.04
C ILE A 185 29.05 -23.04 -30.96
N GLY A 186 28.15 -23.46 -30.07
CA GLY A 186 28.52 -24.25 -28.90
C GLY A 186 27.37 -25.09 -28.34
N LYS A 187 27.70 -25.93 -27.35
CA LYS A 187 26.75 -26.86 -26.68
C LYS A 187 25.56 -26.17 -26.00
N ASN A 188 25.69 -24.88 -25.71
CA ASN A 188 24.64 -24.06 -25.10
C ASN A 188 23.55 -23.63 -26.11
N GLY A 189 23.68 -24.01 -27.38
CA GLY A 189 22.70 -23.68 -28.42
C GLY A 189 22.75 -22.22 -28.90
N ASP A 190 23.89 -21.54 -28.77
CA ASP A 190 24.09 -20.20 -29.32
C ASP A 190 24.14 -20.25 -30.85
N VAL A 191 23.26 -19.48 -31.51
CA VAL A 191 23.10 -19.47 -32.97
C VAL A 191 23.47 -18.12 -33.56
N ARG A 192 24.35 -18.10 -34.56
CA ARG A 192 24.63 -16.89 -35.35
C ARG A 192 23.45 -16.54 -36.24
N VAL A 193 23.01 -15.29 -36.18
CA VAL A 193 21.84 -14.83 -36.93
C VAL A 193 22.06 -13.40 -37.47
N THR A 194 21.65 -13.16 -38.71
CA THR A 194 21.49 -11.80 -39.24
C THR A 194 20.03 -11.37 -39.02
N LYS A 195 19.83 -10.19 -38.45
CA LYS A 195 18.51 -9.64 -38.11
C LYS A 195 18.23 -8.42 -38.97
N VAL A 196 17.02 -8.34 -39.52
CA VAL A 196 16.54 -7.17 -40.27
C VAL A 196 15.25 -6.69 -39.62
N ALA A 197 15.29 -5.55 -38.94
CA ALA A 197 14.10 -4.90 -38.39
C ALA A 197 13.50 -3.97 -39.46
N VAL A 198 12.18 -4.01 -39.66
CA VAL A 198 11.49 -3.26 -40.73
C VAL A 198 10.22 -2.61 -40.19
N GLU A 199 10.13 -1.29 -40.36
CA GLU A 199 8.94 -0.49 -40.12
C GLU A 199 8.09 -0.36 -41.40
N PRO A 200 6.75 -0.33 -41.29
CA PRO A 200 5.86 -0.29 -42.43
C PRO A 200 5.88 1.08 -43.12
N VAL A 201 5.96 1.07 -44.45
CA VAL A 201 5.92 2.26 -45.30
C VAL A 201 5.02 1.96 -46.50
N TRP A 202 3.84 2.55 -46.53
CA TRP A 202 2.81 2.19 -47.50
C TRP A 202 2.78 3.17 -48.66
N TYR A 203 2.92 2.65 -49.88
CA TYR A 203 2.57 3.33 -51.10
C TYR A 203 1.09 3.12 -51.40
N LEU A 204 0.27 4.11 -51.08
CA LEU A 204 -1.20 3.99 -51.07
C LEU A 204 -1.81 3.53 -52.40
N PRO A 205 -1.36 3.98 -53.59
CA PRO A 205 -1.88 3.46 -54.86
C PRO A 205 -1.66 1.96 -55.00
N GLY A 206 -0.47 1.47 -54.65
CA GLY A 206 -0.13 0.04 -54.72
C GLY A 206 -0.86 -0.79 -53.66
N VAL A 207 -1.04 -0.25 -52.45
CA VAL A 207 -1.83 -0.90 -51.40
C VAL A 207 -3.31 -1.00 -51.81
N ALA A 208 -3.87 0.06 -52.40
CA ALA A 208 -5.24 0.05 -52.92
C ALA A 208 -5.42 -0.99 -54.04
N GLU A 209 -4.49 -1.06 -55.00
CA GLU A 209 -4.47 -2.09 -56.06
C GLU A 209 -4.40 -3.49 -55.44
N ARG A 210 -3.56 -3.70 -54.41
CA ARG A 210 -3.39 -5.01 -53.75
C ARG A 210 -4.68 -5.49 -53.05
N PHE A 211 -5.51 -4.57 -52.57
CA PHE A 211 -6.81 -4.88 -51.97
C PHE A 211 -7.98 -4.83 -52.97
N GLY A 212 -7.74 -4.47 -54.23
CA GLY A 212 -8.78 -4.35 -55.25
C GLY A 212 -9.78 -3.22 -54.96
N VAL A 213 -9.32 -2.13 -54.33
CA VAL A 213 -10.16 -0.97 -53.99
C VAL A 213 -9.61 0.31 -54.60
N ASP A 214 -10.46 1.34 -54.71
CA ASP A 214 -10.01 2.68 -55.11
C ASP A 214 -9.14 3.35 -54.03
N GLU A 215 -8.13 4.12 -54.44
CA GLU A 215 -7.23 4.83 -53.52
C GLU A 215 -8.00 5.80 -52.61
N SER A 216 -8.99 6.51 -53.14
CA SER A 216 -9.81 7.47 -52.40
C SER A 216 -10.67 6.77 -51.36
N LEU A 217 -11.25 5.60 -51.71
CA LEU A 217 -11.99 4.76 -50.77
C LEU A 217 -11.08 4.22 -49.66
N LEU A 218 -9.88 3.76 -50.00
CA LEU A 218 -8.89 3.30 -49.02
C LEU A 218 -8.55 4.44 -48.04
N ARG A 219 -8.19 5.61 -48.55
CA ARG A 219 -7.85 6.80 -47.76
C ARG A 219 -8.99 7.22 -46.84
N ARG A 220 -10.21 7.28 -47.38
CA ARG A 220 -11.41 7.66 -46.62
C ARG A 220 -11.68 6.68 -45.50
N THR A 221 -11.65 5.38 -45.79
CA THR A 221 -11.83 4.32 -44.79
C THR A 221 -10.77 4.40 -43.70
N LEU A 222 -9.49 4.58 -44.08
CA LEU A 222 -8.40 4.75 -43.11
C LEU A 222 -8.63 5.97 -42.21
N PHE A 223 -9.02 7.12 -42.76
CA PHE A 223 -9.32 8.32 -41.98
C PHE A 223 -10.50 8.12 -41.03
N GLU A 224 -11.65 7.67 -41.54
CA GLU A 224 -12.89 7.53 -40.76
C GLU A 224 -12.76 6.45 -39.66
N HIS A 225 -12.16 5.30 -39.97
CA HIS A 225 -12.02 4.19 -39.02
C HIS A 225 -10.79 4.26 -38.10
N THR A 226 -9.95 5.28 -38.25
CA THR A 226 -8.91 5.62 -37.26
C THR A 226 -9.27 6.84 -36.41
N GLY A 227 -10.58 7.16 -36.32
CA GLY A 227 -11.10 8.24 -35.48
C GLY A 227 -10.79 9.63 -36.02
N GLY A 228 -10.64 9.78 -37.34
CA GLY A 228 -10.25 11.05 -37.97
C GLY A 228 -8.76 11.38 -37.82
N SER A 229 -7.93 10.38 -37.50
CA SER A 229 -6.47 10.55 -37.45
C SER A 229 -5.91 10.79 -38.85
N TYR A 230 -4.85 11.59 -38.95
CA TYR A 230 -4.18 11.94 -40.22
C TYR A 230 -5.09 12.60 -41.27
N PRO A 231 -5.53 13.85 -41.07
CA PRO A 231 -6.40 14.56 -42.02
C PRO A 231 -5.81 14.70 -43.42
N GLU A 232 -4.49 14.55 -43.58
CA GLU A 232 -3.79 14.48 -44.87
C GLU A 232 -4.28 13.36 -45.77
N LEU A 233 -4.82 12.26 -45.23
CA LEU A 233 -5.41 11.18 -46.03
C LEU A 233 -6.49 11.71 -46.97
N ILE A 234 -7.25 12.72 -46.53
CA ILE A 234 -8.30 13.40 -47.30
C ILE A 234 -7.78 14.68 -47.96
N THR A 235 -7.06 15.51 -47.19
CA THR A 235 -6.71 16.88 -47.60
C THR A 235 -5.46 16.98 -48.48
N ARG A 236 -4.67 15.89 -48.57
CA ARG A 236 -3.41 15.82 -49.32
C ARG A 236 -3.35 14.58 -50.24
N PRO A 237 -4.15 14.56 -51.32
CA PRO A 237 -4.14 13.47 -52.29
C PRO A 237 -2.82 13.37 -53.09
N ASP A 238 -2.00 14.43 -53.07
CA ASP A 238 -0.66 14.49 -53.65
C ASP A 238 0.37 13.66 -52.85
N LEU A 239 0.17 13.46 -51.54
CA LEU A 239 1.04 12.63 -50.71
C LEU A 239 0.68 11.16 -50.89
N LYS A 240 1.46 10.41 -51.66
CA LYS A 240 1.17 8.99 -51.99
C LYS A 240 1.74 7.98 -51.00
N VAL A 241 2.59 8.40 -50.08
CA VAL A 241 3.22 7.52 -49.08
C VAL A 241 2.68 7.79 -47.69
N PHE A 242 2.41 6.72 -46.94
CA PHE A 242 1.90 6.75 -45.57
C PHE A 242 2.75 5.86 -44.67
N LEU A 243 3.16 6.38 -43.51
CA LEU A 243 3.86 5.64 -42.46
C LEU A 243 2.83 5.34 -41.36
N PRO A 244 2.12 4.20 -41.42
CA PRO A 244 1.14 3.86 -40.41
C PRO A 244 1.82 3.52 -39.07
N PRO A 245 1.28 3.97 -37.92
CA PRO A 245 1.85 3.69 -36.60
C PRO A 245 1.48 2.28 -36.10
N ILE A 246 1.72 1.25 -36.91
CA ILE A 246 1.42 -0.15 -36.60
C ILE A 246 2.70 -0.94 -36.35
N GLY A 247 2.57 -2.16 -35.84
CA GLY A 247 3.72 -3.04 -35.64
C GLY A 247 4.40 -3.43 -36.96
N GLY A 248 5.73 -3.33 -36.99
CA GLY A 248 6.57 -3.79 -38.11
C GLY A 248 6.83 -5.30 -38.12
N LEU A 249 7.98 -5.68 -38.66
CA LEU A 249 8.44 -7.07 -38.69
C LEU A 249 9.94 -7.18 -38.41
N THR A 250 10.39 -8.37 -38.04
CA THR A 250 11.81 -8.71 -37.96
C THR A 250 12.11 -9.98 -38.76
N VAL A 251 13.07 -9.92 -39.67
CA VAL A 251 13.63 -11.08 -40.37
C VAL A 251 14.80 -11.61 -39.56
N TYR A 252 14.86 -12.92 -39.38
CA TYR A 252 15.98 -13.67 -38.81
C TYR A 252 16.51 -14.61 -39.89
N ILE A 253 17.76 -14.42 -40.29
CA ILE A 253 18.44 -15.21 -41.32
C ILE A 253 19.50 -16.07 -40.65
N PHE A 254 19.37 -17.38 -40.83
CA PHE A 254 20.29 -18.41 -40.37
C PHE A 254 21.19 -18.83 -41.52
N GLY A 255 22.50 -18.82 -41.28
CA GLY A 255 23.51 -18.97 -42.32
C GLY A 255 23.87 -17.64 -43.01
N PRO A 256 24.70 -17.69 -44.06
CA PRO A 256 25.17 -16.50 -44.76
C PRO A 256 24.03 -15.76 -45.47
N PRO A 257 23.82 -14.45 -45.22
CA PRO A 257 22.71 -13.69 -45.80
C PRO A 257 22.78 -13.56 -47.33
N GLU A 258 23.96 -13.70 -47.93
CA GLU A 258 24.20 -13.71 -49.37
C GLU A 258 23.43 -14.83 -50.08
N ARG A 259 23.13 -15.93 -49.37
CA ARG A 259 22.45 -17.11 -49.92
C ARG A 259 20.93 -16.96 -49.99
N VAL A 260 20.34 -15.96 -49.33
CA VAL A 260 18.88 -15.83 -49.23
C VAL A 260 18.23 -15.63 -50.61
N SER A 261 18.87 -14.89 -51.51
CA SER A 261 18.39 -14.63 -52.87
C SER A 261 18.89 -15.62 -53.91
N ASP A 262 19.72 -16.61 -53.54
CA ASP A 262 20.29 -17.56 -54.50
C ASP A 262 19.31 -18.73 -54.73
N GLU A 263 18.76 -18.82 -55.94
CA GLU A 263 17.82 -19.89 -56.31
C GLU A 263 18.45 -21.30 -56.33
N ASN A 264 19.78 -21.39 -56.40
CA ASN A 264 20.50 -22.66 -56.50
C ASN A 264 20.67 -23.36 -55.14
N VAL A 265 20.51 -22.63 -54.04
CA VAL A 265 20.51 -23.21 -52.71
C VAL A 265 19.08 -23.50 -52.25
N LYS A 266 18.95 -24.34 -51.23
CA LYS A 266 17.66 -24.63 -50.61
C LYS A 266 17.30 -23.56 -49.58
N LEU A 267 16.04 -23.14 -49.59
CA LEU A 267 15.50 -22.17 -48.64
C LEU A 267 14.39 -22.78 -47.77
N ALA A 268 14.59 -22.76 -46.45
CA ALA A 268 13.55 -23.03 -45.46
C ALA A 268 12.98 -21.72 -44.92
N LEU A 269 11.67 -21.52 -45.06
CA LEU A 269 10.98 -20.29 -44.67
C LEU A 269 9.89 -20.54 -43.63
N ARG A 270 9.95 -19.78 -42.54
CA ARG A 270 8.86 -19.64 -41.57
C ARG A 270 8.36 -18.21 -41.52
N ILE A 271 7.07 -18.01 -41.76
CA ILE A 271 6.40 -16.74 -41.55
C ILE A 271 5.52 -16.83 -40.33
N HIS A 272 5.85 -16.05 -39.31
CA HIS A 272 5.23 -16.09 -38.00
C HIS A 272 4.49 -14.78 -37.74
N ASP A 273 3.23 -14.87 -37.30
CA ASP A 273 2.51 -13.71 -36.78
C ASP A 273 2.59 -13.77 -35.26
N GLU A 274 2.91 -12.63 -34.64
CA GLU A 274 3.09 -12.46 -33.21
C GLU A 274 1.95 -13.05 -32.38
N CYS A 275 2.34 -13.76 -31.34
CA CYS A 275 1.46 -14.26 -30.29
C CYS A 275 2.20 -14.17 -28.96
N ASN A 276 2.25 -12.98 -28.37
CA ASN A 276 3.03 -12.63 -27.18
C ASN A 276 2.89 -13.67 -26.05
N GLY A 277 1.65 -14.01 -25.67
CA GLY A 277 1.36 -15.00 -24.63
C GLY A 277 1.96 -16.40 -24.88
N SER A 278 2.08 -16.83 -26.13
CA SER A 278 2.71 -18.12 -26.47
C SER A 278 4.21 -17.95 -26.72
N ASP A 279 4.58 -16.99 -27.56
CA ASP A 279 5.94 -16.78 -28.05
C ASP A 279 6.93 -16.45 -26.91
N VAL A 280 6.49 -15.65 -25.95
CA VAL A 280 7.31 -15.20 -24.81
C VAL A 280 7.06 -16.05 -23.57
N PHE A 281 5.79 -16.33 -23.25
CA PHE A 281 5.40 -16.96 -21.97
C PHE A 281 4.99 -18.43 -22.06
N GLN A 282 5.17 -19.07 -23.23
CA GLN A 282 4.89 -20.50 -23.44
C GLN A 282 3.46 -20.92 -23.09
N SER A 283 2.47 -20.08 -23.36
CA SER A 283 1.05 -20.47 -23.25
C SER A 283 0.76 -21.72 -24.11
N ASP A 284 0.11 -22.70 -23.50
CA ASP A 284 -0.31 -24.00 -24.06
C ASP A 284 -1.64 -23.95 -24.82
N ILE A 285 -2.31 -22.78 -24.86
CA ILE A 285 -3.64 -22.58 -25.46
C ILE A 285 -3.57 -22.59 -27.01
N CYS A 286 -2.42 -22.31 -27.59
CA CYS A 286 -2.23 -22.23 -29.05
C CYS A 286 -0.88 -22.82 -29.48
N THR A 287 -0.73 -23.09 -30.78
CA THR A 287 0.48 -23.70 -31.36
C THR A 287 1.51 -22.68 -31.87
N CYS A 288 1.35 -21.40 -31.57
CA CYS A 288 2.24 -20.35 -32.08
C CYS A 288 3.71 -20.60 -31.72
N ARG A 289 4.03 -20.75 -30.42
CA ARG A 289 5.41 -20.99 -29.97
C ARG A 289 6.00 -22.32 -30.44
N PRO A 290 5.32 -23.48 -30.31
CA PRO A 290 5.83 -24.73 -30.86
C PRO A 290 6.18 -24.62 -32.35
N TYR A 291 5.34 -23.93 -33.13
CA TYR A 291 5.58 -23.79 -34.56
C TYR A 291 6.67 -22.76 -34.89
N LEU A 292 6.85 -21.72 -34.05
CA LEU A 292 7.99 -20.81 -34.13
C LEU A 292 9.31 -21.55 -33.85
N ALA A 293 9.34 -22.37 -32.78
CA ALA A 293 10.51 -23.16 -32.42
C ALA A 293 10.86 -24.19 -33.51
N PHE A 294 9.88 -24.93 -34.02
CA PHE A 294 10.05 -25.83 -35.18
C PHE A 294 10.57 -25.06 -36.40
N GLY A 295 9.98 -23.89 -36.67
CA GLY A 295 10.40 -22.98 -37.73
C GLY A 295 11.88 -22.62 -37.68
N ILE A 296 12.36 -22.26 -36.49
CA ILE A 296 13.76 -21.90 -36.24
C ILE A 296 14.67 -23.13 -36.34
N GLN A 297 14.28 -24.28 -35.78
CA GLN A 297 15.07 -25.51 -35.86
C GLN A 297 15.29 -25.95 -37.31
N GLU A 298 14.25 -25.97 -38.13
CA GLU A 298 14.36 -26.35 -39.54
C GLU A 298 15.13 -25.31 -40.36
N ALA A 299 14.99 -24.02 -40.05
CA ALA A 299 15.79 -22.97 -40.66
C ALA A 299 17.30 -23.13 -40.35
N ILE A 300 17.64 -23.48 -39.09
CA ILE A 300 19.02 -23.78 -38.70
C ILE A 300 19.53 -25.00 -39.46
N LYS A 301 18.80 -26.12 -39.46
CA LYS A 301 19.21 -27.34 -40.16
C LYS A 301 19.43 -27.10 -41.66
N GLU A 302 18.55 -26.35 -42.32
CA GLU A 302 18.71 -26.02 -43.73
C GLU A 302 19.99 -25.21 -43.97
N ALA A 303 20.27 -24.23 -43.11
CA ALA A 303 21.51 -23.46 -43.18
C ALA A 303 22.76 -24.32 -42.96
N GLN A 304 22.73 -25.28 -42.02
CA GLN A 304 23.83 -26.22 -41.75
C GLN A 304 24.09 -27.15 -42.94
N ASN A 305 23.03 -27.54 -43.65
CA ASN A 305 23.10 -28.36 -44.87
C ASN A 305 23.57 -27.58 -46.12
N GLY A 306 24.08 -26.35 -45.94
CA GLY A 306 24.58 -25.52 -47.03
C GLY A 306 23.52 -24.62 -47.69
N GLY A 307 22.26 -24.71 -47.25
CA GLY A 307 21.17 -23.86 -47.70
C GLY A 307 21.08 -22.52 -46.96
N SER A 308 19.86 -22.01 -46.85
CA SER A 308 19.49 -20.78 -46.14
C SER A 308 18.23 -20.99 -45.31
N GLY A 309 18.23 -20.47 -44.08
CA GLY A 309 17.07 -20.50 -43.20
C GLY A 309 16.56 -19.10 -42.92
N VAL A 310 15.25 -18.87 -43.11
CA VAL A 310 14.64 -17.55 -42.87
C VAL A 310 13.40 -17.67 -42.01
N VAL A 311 13.36 -16.91 -40.92
CA VAL A 311 12.18 -16.76 -40.06
C VAL A 311 11.78 -15.30 -40.03
N ILE A 312 10.54 -14.99 -40.43
CA ILE A 312 10.01 -13.62 -40.45
C ILE A 312 8.94 -13.50 -39.37
N TYR A 313 9.16 -12.61 -38.42
CA TYR A 313 8.28 -12.36 -37.29
C TYR A 313 7.50 -11.05 -37.49
N PHE A 314 6.20 -11.15 -37.82
CA PHE A 314 5.30 -10.02 -38.01
C PHE A 314 4.61 -9.65 -36.71
N ARG A 315 4.60 -8.37 -36.33
CA ARG A 315 3.95 -7.87 -35.12
C ARG A 315 2.44 -7.66 -35.32
N LYS A 316 1.73 -8.77 -35.55
CA LYS A 316 0.28 -8.84 -35.87
C LYS A 316 -0.48 -9.68 -34.85
N GLU A 317 -0.43 -9.28 -33.58
CA GLU A 317 -1.08 -9.98 -32.46
C GLU A 317 -2.58 -10.23 -32.70
N GLY A 318 -3.06 -11.41 -32.30
CA GLY A 318 -4.48 -11.75 -32.29
C GLY A 318 -5.14 -11.70 -33.66
N ARG A 319 -4.43 -12.03 -34.75
CA ARG A 319 -4.92 -11.86 -36.14
C ARG A 319 -5.23 -10.40 -36.49
N ALA A 320 -4.40 -9.49 -36.00
CA ALA A 320 -4.58 -8.05 -36.09
C ALA A 320 -5.84 -7.51 -35.37
N LEU A 321 -6.44 -8.28 -34.46
CA LEU A 321 -7.49 -7.81 -33.53
C LEU A 321 -6.93 -7.28 -32.21
N GLY A 322 -5.65 -7.58 -31.92
CA GLY A 322 -5.00 -7.24 -30.67
C GLY A 322 -5.25 -8.24 -29.53
N GLU A 323 -4.45 -8.12 -28.47
CA GLU A 323 -4.42 -9.06 -27.35
C GLU A 323 -5.70 -9.05 -26.51
N VAL A 324 -6.32 -7.88 -26.34
CA VAL A 324 -7.56 -7.74 -25.56
C VAL A 324 -8.70 -8.56 -26.18
N VAL A 325 -8.94 -8.39 -27.49
CA VAL A 325 -10.01 -9.12 -28.20
C VAL A 325 -9.72 -10.62 -28.19
N LYS A 326 -8.45 -11.02 -28.39
CA LYS A 326 -8.02 -12.41 -28.26
C LYS A 326 -8.38 -13.00 -26.90
N TYR A 327 -8.14 -12.28 -25.80
CA TYR A 327 -8.50 -12.76 -24.45
C TYR A 327 -10.01 -12.78 -24.22
N LEU A 328 -10.78 -11.83 -24.79
CA LEU A 328 -12.23 -11.89 -24.77
C LEU A 328 -12.76 -13.14 -25.50
N VAL A 329 -12.18 -13.49 -26.64
CA VAL A 329 -12.50 -14.74 -27.37
C VAL A 329 -12.14 -15.97 -26.53
N TYR A 330 -10.98 -16.00 -25.88
CA TYR A 330 -10.61 -17.10 -24.97
C TYR A 330 -11.59 -17.23 -23.80
N ASN A 331 -12.00 -16.12 -23.21
CA ASN A 331 -12.99 -16.11 -22.12
C ASN A 331 -14.35 -16.63 -22.61
N ALA A 332 -14.80 -16.20 -23.78
CA ALA A 332 -16.06 -16.66 -24.38
C ALA A 332 -16.01 -18.18 -24.69
N ARG A 333 -14.89 -18.67 -25.23
CA ARG A 333 -14.63 -20.09 -25.47
C ARG A 333 -14.75 -20.91 -24.18
N LYS A 334 -14.04 -20.51 -23.12
CA LYS A 334 -14.07 -21.23 -21.84
C LYS A 334 -15.44 -21.24 -21.17
N ARG A 335 -16.24 -20.17 -21.30
CA ARG A 335 -17.62 -20.12 -20.75
C ARG A 335 -18.61 -20.95 -21.54
N GLY A 336 -18.46 -21.01 -22.86
CA GLY A 336 -19.42 -21.58 -23.79
C GLY A 336 -19.15 -23.03 -24.21
N GLY A 337 -18.22 -23.70 -23.53
CA GLY A 337 -17.62 -24.98 -23.95
C GLY A 337 -16.53 -24.74 -25.00
N ASP A 338 -15.27 -25.04 -24.64
CA ASP A 338 -14.13 -24.88 -25.55
C ASP A 338 -14.00 -26.10 -26.45
N THR A 339 -14.72 -26.08 -27.58
CA THR A 339 -14.75 -27.17 -28.57
C THR A 339 -14.31 -26.68 -29.94
N ALA A 340 -13.69 -27.56 -30.73
CA ALA A 340 -13.09 -27.17 -32.01
C ALA A 340 -14.15 -26.72 -33.05
N ASP A 341 -15.34 -27.33 -33.04
CA ASP A 341 -16.46 -27.00 -33.94
C ASP A 341 -16.95 -25.55 -33.78
N LYS A 342 -16.82 -24.96 -32.60
CA LYS A 342 -17.29 -23.59 -32.28
C LYS A 342 -16.20 -22.53 -32.36
N TYR A 343 -14.96 -22.90 -32.67
CA TYR A 343 -13.80 -22.02 -32.54
C TYR A 343 -13.91 -20.71 -33.34
N PHE A 344 -14.30 -20.79 -34.62
CA PHE A 344 -14.46 -19.59 -35.46
C PHE A 344 -15.74 -18.81 -35.13
N GLU A 345 -16.83 -19.52 -34.84
CA GLU A 345 -18.11 -18.90 -34.42
C GLU A 345 -17.91 -18.02 -33.18
N ARG A 346 -17.13 -18.48 -32.19
CA ARG A 346 -16.79 -17.68 -31.00
C ARG A 346 -15.98 -16.44 -31.34
N THR A 347 -15.10 -16.53 -32.33
CA THR A 347 -14.33 -15.37 -32.79
C THR A 347 -15.24 -14.36 -33.47
N GLU A 348 -16.15 -14.79 -34.35
CA GLU A 348 -17.13 -13.93 -35.02
C GLU A 348 -18.11 -13.31 -34.04
N ASN A 349 -18.61 -14.06 -33.07
CA ASN A 349 -19.54 -13.56 -32.05
C ASN A 349 -18.95 -12.43 -31.20
N VAL A 350 -17.63 -12.42 -30.99
CA VAL A 350 -16.94 -11.41 -30.16
C VAL A 350 -16.36 -10.28 -31.02
N ALA A 351 -15.69 -10.61 -32.11
CA ALA A 351 -14.94 -9.66 -32.94
C ALA A 351 -15.71 -9.18 -34.18
N GLY A 352 -16.85 -9.81 -34.52
CA GLY A 352 -17.61 -9.54 -35.75
C GLY A 352 -16.98 -10.10 -37.03
N VAL A 353 -15.73 -10.59 -36.96
CA VAL A 353 -14.95 -11.11 -38.10
C VAL A 353 -14.00 -12.24 -37.66
N ARG A 354 -13.60 -13.11 -38.59
CA ARG A 354 -12.67 -14.23 -38.30
C ARG A 354 -11.19 -13.85 -38.30
N ASP A 355 -10.80 -12.89 -39.14
CA ASP A 355 -9.40 -12.52 -39.40
C ASP A 355 -9.33 -11.11 -40.00
N MET A 356 -8.44 -10.27 -39.49
CA MET A 356 -8.17 -8.93 -40.03
C MET A 356 -6.75 -8.79 -40.57
N ARG A 357 -6.00 -9.89 -40.70
CA ARG A 357 -4.64 -9.84 -41.23
C ARG A 357 -4.63 -9.57 -42.71
N PHE A 358 -3.93 -8.52 -43.08
CA PHE A 358 -3.59 -8.23 -44.47
C PHE A 358 -2.38 -9.07 -44.92
N GLN A 359 -2.63 -10.35 -45.25
CA GLN A 359 -1.57 -11.24 -45.75
C GLN A 359 -1.10 -10.86 -47.16
N ALA A 360 -1.91 -10.11 -47.93
CA ALA A 360 -1.54 -9.67 -49.27
C ALA A 360 -0.33 -8.74 -49.33
N LEU A 361 0.02 -8.07 -48.21
CA LEU A 361 1.21 -7.20 -48.09
C LEU A 361 2.45 -7.94 -47.56
N MET A 362 2.25 -9.14 -46.99
CA MET A 362 3.34 -9.90 -46.37
C MET A 362 4.48 -10.30 -47.34
N PRO A 363 4.23 -10.63 -48.63
CA PRO A 363 5.30 -11.04 -49.54
C PRO A 363 6.32 -9.94 -49.87
N ASP A 364 6.03 -8.67 -49.61
CA ASP A 364 6.91 -7.55 -49.98
C ASP A 364 8.32 -7.68 -49.39
N ILE A 365 8.46 -8.18 -48.16
CA ILE A 365 9.77 -8.44 -47.54
C ILE A 365 10.51 -9.61 -48.21
N LEU A 366 9.79 -10.60 -48.75
CA LEU A 366 10.42 -11.70 -49.50
C LEU A 366 11.00 -11.18 -50.83
N HIS A 367 10.27 -10.29 -51.50
CA HIS A 367 10.77 -9.60 -52.68
C HIS A 367 11.94 -8.68 -52.37
N TRP A 368 11.91 -7.98 -51.23
CA TRP A 368 13.03 -7.16 -50.80
C TRP A 368 14.29 -8.00 -50.56
N LEU A 369 14.15 -9.21 -50.00
CA LEU A 369 15.22 -10.18 -49.81
C LEU A 369 15.68 -10.87 -51.12
N GLY A 370 14.99 -10.65 -52.25
CA GLY A 370 15.30 -11.29 -53.53
C GLY A 370 14.80 -12.73 -53.65
N ILE A 371 13.88 -13.17 -52.80
CA ILE A 371 13.36 -14.54 -52.82
C ILE A 371 12.36 -14.71 -53.95
N THR A 372 12.61 -15.68 -54.82
CA THR A 372 11.76 -16.07 -55.96
C THR A 372 11.25 -17.51 -55.85
N LYS A 373 11.91 -18.35 -55.04
CA LYS A 373 11.60 -19.76 -54.79
C LYS A 373 11.81 -20.08 -53.30
N ILE A 374 10.86 -20.81 -52.72
CA ILE A 374 10.93 -21.37 -51.36
C ILE A 374 10.86 -22.89 -51.49
N ASP A 375 11.92 -23.58 -51.11
CA ASP A 375 11.96 -25.05 -51.16
C ASP A 375 11.06 -25.64 -50.07
N ARG A 376 11.16 -25.12 -48.83
CA ARG A 376 10.43 -25.64 -47.66
C ARG A 376 9.70 -24.53 -46.91
N MET A 377 8.39 -24.43 -47.08
CA MET A 377 7.55 -23.48 -46.34
C MET A 377 6.95 -24.14 -45.09
N LEU A 378 7.36 -23.68 -43.91
CA LEU A 378 6.94 -24.20 -42.61
C LEU A 378 5.62 -23.53 -42.18
N SER A 379 4.52 -23.84 -42.86
CA SER A 379 3.20 -23.25 -42.62
C SER A 379 2.03 -24.11 -43.11
N MET A 380 1.00 -24.25 -42.26
CA MET A 380 -0.30 -24.84 -42.61
C MET A 380 -1.30 -23.82 -43.19
N SER A 381 -1.01 -22.51 -43.09
CA SER A 381 -1.95 -21.45 -43.47
C SER A 381 -2.04 -21.27 -44.99
N ASN A 382 -3.23 -21.49 -45.57
CA ASN A 382 -3.48 -21.20 -46.98
C ASN A 382 -3.41 -19.69 -47.26
N MET A 383 -3.93 -18.85 -46.38
CA MET A 383 -3.84 -17.38 -46.56
C MET A 383 -2.39 -16.88 -46.75
N LYS A 384 -1.41 -17.49 -46.06
CA LYS A 384 0.01 -17.16 -46.24
C LYS A 384 0.56 -17.74 -47.54
N HIS A 385 0.25 -19.00 -47.82
CA HIS A 385 0.68 -19.68 -49.04
C HIS A 385 0.18 -18.94 -50.29
N ASP A 386 -1.11 -18.69 -50.36
CA ASP A 386 -1.78 -18.12 -51.53
C ASP A 386 -1.31 -16.68 -51.77
N ALA A 387 -1.07 -15.90 -50.70
CA ALA A 387 -0.50 -14.56 -50.83
C ALA A 387 0.91 -14.58 -51.46
N ILE A 388 1.76 -15.53 -51.08
CA ILE A 388 3.13 -15.67 -51.63
C ILE A 388 3.08 -16.11 -53.10
N VAL A 389 2.29 -17.14 -53.41
CA VAL A 389 2.16 -17.68 -54.78
C VAL A 389 1.54 -16.64 -55.72
N ALA A 390 0.53 -15.90 -55.26
CA ALA A 390 -0.11 -14.83 -56.03
C ALA A 390 0.88 -13.69 -56.38
N GLN A 391 1.95 -13.53 -55.60
CA GLN A 391 3.02 -12.58 -55.89
C GLN A 391 4.17 -13.17 -56.73
N GLY A 392 4.00 -14.40 -57.24
CA GLY A 392 4.90 -15.04 -58.19
C GLY A 392 6.11 -15.74 -57.55
N ILE A 393 6.10 -15.96 -56.24
CA ILE A 393 7.12 -16.74 -55.54
C ILE A 393 6.68 -18.20 -55.49
N LYS A 394 7.51 -19.10 -56.03
CA LYS A 394 7.21 -20.54 -56.08
C LYS A 394 7.43 -21.18 -54.72
N ILE A 395 6.53 -22.05 -54.28
CA ILE A 395 6.69 -22.87 -53.07
C ILE A 395 6.73 -24.33 -53.51
N LEU A 396 7.81 -25.05 -53.23
CA LEU A 396 7.97 -26.46 -53.64
C LEU A 396 7.34 -27.43 -52.63
N GLU A 397 7.60 -27.22 -51.35
CA GLU A 397 7.10 -28.08 -50.27
C GLU A 397 6.44 -27.24 -49.17
N ARG A 398 5.28 -27.70 -48.68
CA ARG A 398 4.63 -27.15 -47.47
C ARG A 398 4.75 -28.15 -46.34
N ILE A 399 5.22 -27.70 -45.20
CA ILE A 399 5.55 -28.56 -44.06
C ILE A 399 4.68 -28.17 -42.86
N PRO A 400 3.78 -29.07 -42.41
CA PRO A 400 2.97 -28.84 -41.22
C PRO A 400 3.83 -28.92 -39.95
N ILE A 401 3.28 -28.48 -38.82
CA ILE A 401 3.93 -28.72 -37.53
C ILE A 401 3.92 -30.23 -37.21
N PRO A 402 4.98 -30.80 -36.63
CA PRO A 402 4.98 -32.20 -36.16
C PRO A 402 3.92 -32.46 -35.09
N GLU A 403 3.32 -33.64 -35.12
CA GLU A 403 2.20 -34.03 -34.24
C GLU A 403 2.59 -34.04 -32.75
N ASP A 404 3.82 -34.46 -32.44
CA ASP A 404 4.40 -34.50 -31.10
C ASP A 404 4.68 -33.10 -30.52
N MET A 405 4.72 -32.08 -31.37
CA MET A 405 4.91 -30.68 -30.97
C MET A 405 3.59 -29.93 -30.75
N ILE A 406 2.42 -30.59 -30.89
CA ILE A 406 1.10 -29.95 -30.68
C ILE A 406 0.65 -30.17 -29.23
N PRO A 407 0.61 -29.13 -28.37
CA PRO A 407 0.07 -29.25 -27.01
C PRO A 407 -1.39 -29.71 -27.02
N GLN A 408 -1.78 -30.49 -26.00
CA GLN A 408 -3.13 -31.05 -25.88
C GLN A 408 -4.24 -29.98 -25.97
N ASP A 409 -4.10 -28.87 -25.24
CA ASP A 409 -5.12 -27.79 -25.19
C ASP A 409 -5.23 -27.03 -26.53
N SER A 410 -4.13 -26.99 -27.30
CA SER A 410 -4.08 -26.34 -28.60
C SER A 410 -4.71 -27.15 -29.74
N ARG A 411 -5.09 -28.42 -29.51
CA ARG A 411 -5.80 -29.25 -30.49
C ARG A 411 -7.14 -28.62 -30.90
N VAL A 412 -7.82 -27.96 -29.97
CA VAL A 412 -9.05 -27.20 -30.27
C VAL A 412 -8.82 -26.19 -31.40
N GLU A 413 -7.68 -25.51 -31.39
CA GLU A 413 -7.33 -24.53 -32.42
C GLU A 413 -6.86 -25.20 -33.72
N ILE A 414 -5.94 -26.16 -33.63
CA ILE A 414 -5.37 -26.84 -34.81
C ILE A 414 -6.45 -27.58 -35.60
N ASP A 415 -7.27 -28.39 -34.92
CA ASP A 415 -8.24 -29.26 -35.58
C ASP A 415 -9.35 -28.43 -36.22
N ALA A 416 -9.77 -27.34 -35.56
CA ALA A 416 -10.69 -26.36 -36.13
C ALA A 416 -10.11 -25.70 -37.39
N LYS A 417 -8.82 -25.33 -37.37
CA LYS A 417 -8.14 -24.72 -38.53
C LYS A 417 -8.01 -25.69 -39.70
N ILE A 418 -7.64 -26.95 -39.44
CA ILE A 418 -7.57 -28.00 -40.46
C ILE A 418 -8.93 -28.17 -41.13
N ASN A 419 -10.01 -28.26 -40.35
CA ASN A 419 -11.36 -28.38 -40.89
C ASN A 419 -11.80 -27.13 -41.68
N ALA A 420 -11.38 -25.93 -41.27
CA ALA A 420 -11.56 -24.69 -42.03
C ALA A 420 -10.64 -24.56 -43.27
N GLY A 421 -9.91 -25.62 -43.62
CA GLY A 421 -9.14 -25.73 -44.85
C GLY A 421 -7.63 -25.56 -44.71
N TYR A 422 -7.08 -25.44 -43.50
CA TYR A 422 -5.61 -25.39 -43.33
C TYR A 422 -4.97 -26.69 -43.83
N PHE A 423 -3.81 -26.56 -44.48
CA PHE A 423 -3.07 -27.70 -45.02
C PHE A 423 -2.60 -28.64 -43.91
N THR A 424 -2.79 -29.94 -44.12
CA THR A 424 -2.29 -31.01 -43.26
C THR A 424 -1.92 -32.22 -44.12
N THR A 425 -0.95 -33.00 -43.65
CA THR A 425 -0.66 -34.34 -44.19
C THR A 425 -1.35 -35.45 -43.39
N GLY A 426 -2.00 -35.10 -42.27
CA GLY A 426 -2.69 -36.01 -41.36
C GLY A 426 -4.20 -36.13 -41.60
N LYS A 427 -4.90 -36.68 -40.59
CA LYS A 427 -6.36 -36.91 -40.64
C LYS A 427 -7.14 -35.59 -40.58
N THR A 428 -8.15 -35.45 -41.45
CA THR A 428 -9.18 -34.41 -41.33
C THR A 428 -10.38 -34.95 -40.53
N PHE A 429 -10.74 -34.28 -39.45
CA PHE A 429 -11.86 -34.70 -38.57
C PHE A 429 -13.23 -34.29 -39.12
N THR A 430 -14.25 -35.11 -38.85
CA THR A 430 -15.66 -34.76 -39.11
C THR A 430 -16.19 -33.76 -38.06
N MET A 431 -17.32 -33.10 -38.33
CA MET A 431 -17.93 -32.17 -37.35
C MET A 431 -18.29 -32.85 -36.03
N GLU A 432 -18.69 -34.12 -36.06
CA GLU A 432 -19.00 -34.91 -34.86
C GLU A 432 -17.72 -35.22 -34.05
N GLU A 433 -16.61 -35.52 -34.73
CA GLU A 433 -15.31 -35.74 -34.10
C GLU A 433 -14.75 -34.44 -33.50
N LEU A 434 -14.93 -33.29 -34.17
CA LEU A 434 -14.49 -31.98 -33.67
C LEU A 434 -15.21 -31.56 -32.38
N ALA A 435 -16.49 -31.91 -32.22
CA ALA A 435 -17.24 -31.65 -30.99
C ALA A 435 -16.69 -32.44 -29.78
N GLN A 436 -15.93 -33.52 -30.03
CA GLN A 436 -15.23 -34.29 -29.00
C GLN A 436 -13.85 -33.73 -28.64
N VAL A 437 -13.27 -32.88 -29.50
CA VAL A 437 -12.02 -32.19 -29.20
C VAL A 437 -12.32 -31.03 -28.25
N LYS A 438 -12.01 -31.22 -26.97
CA LYS A 438 -12.31 -30.26 -25.90
C LYS A 438 -11.03 -29.71 -25.28
N GLY A 439 -11.00 -28.39 -25.14
CA GLY A 439 -9.98 -27.69 -24.35
C GLY A 439 -10.32 -27.71 -22.86
N ARG A 440 -9.46 -27.11 -22.05
CA ARG A 440 -9.70 -26.95 -20.61
C ARG A 440 -10.96 -26.11 -20.37
N GLY A 441 -11.76 -26.54 -19.38
CA GLY A 441 -12.95 -25.84 -18.95
C GLY A 441 -12.66 -24.53 -18.22
N TRP A 442 -13.73 -23.87 -17.75
CA TRP A 442 -13.68 -22.73 -16.84
C TRP A 442 -13.28 -23.17 -15.41
N GLU A 443 -12.15 -23.87 -15.28
CA GLU A 443 -11.57 -24.17 -13.98
C GLU A 443 -10.80 -22.93 -13.51
N LYS A 444 -11.16 -22.41 -12.34
CA LYS A 444 -10.40 -21.31 -11.72
C LYS A 444 -9.05 -21.87 -11.28
N TRP A 445 -8.01 -21.03 -11.24
CA TRP A 445 -6.73 -21.42 -10.63
C TRP A 445 -6.92 -21.86 -9.15
N GLU A 446 -7.97 -21.35 -8.50
CA GLU A 446 -8.49 -21.81 -7.22
C GLU A 446 -8.84 -23.31 -7.28
N ASP A 447 -9.59 -23.76 -8.29
CA ASP A 447 -10.04 -25.15 -8.45
C ASP A 447 -8.87 -26.13 -8.66
N VAL A 448 -7.80 -25.68 -9.33
CA VAL A 448 -6.60 -26.49 -9.60
C VAL A 448 -5.65 -26.54 -8.39
N THR A 449 -5.51 -25.43 -7.64
CA THR A 449 -4.67 -25.37 -6.42
C THR A 449 -5.26 -26.15 -5.24
N PHE A 450 -6.55 -26.52 -5.28
CA PHE A 450 -7.17 -27.37 -4.25
C PHE A 450 -6.87 -28.86 -4.37
N ARG A 451 -6.30 -29.33 -5.49
CA ARG A 451 -6.08 -30.77 -5.72
C ARG A 451 -4.76 -31.33 -5.18
N ARG A 452 -3.83 -30.51 -4.66
CA ARG A 452 -2.46 -30.94 -4.34
C ARG A 452 -1.95 -30.78 -2.90
N TYR A 453 -2.76 -30.33 -1.94
CA TYR A 453 -2.27 -30.10 -0.56
C TYR A 453 -3.17 -30.73 0.50
N GLY A 454 -2.60 -31.68 1.26
CA GLY A 454 -3.28 -32.61 2.18
C GLY A 454 -3.79 -32.03 3.53
N PRO A 455 -3.85 -32.85 4.61
CA PRO A 455 -4.67 -32.62 5.82
C PRO A 455 -4.40 -31.31 6.58
N ALA A 456 -3.23 -30.68 6.41
CA ALA A 456 -2.86 -29.43 7.04
C ALA A 456 -3.79 -28.25 6.70
N ARG A 457 -4.45 -28.25 5.52
CA ARG A 457 -5.33 -27.14 5.10
C ARG A 457 -6.75 -27.24 5.66
N ARG A 458 -7.25 -28.45 5.99
CA ARG A 458 -8.49 -28.61 6.78
C ARG A 458 -8.29 -28.03 8.17
N PHE A 459 -7.14 -28.31 8.78
CA PHE A 459 -6.78 -27.74 10.07
C PHE A 459 -6.76 -26.20 10.00
N PHE A 460 -6.03 -25.61 9.04
CA PHE A 460 -5.95 -24.14 8.92
C PHE A 460 -7.30 -23.46 8.66
N ARG A 461 -8.19 -24.05 7.85
CA ARG A 461 -9.54 -23.50 7.61
C ARG A 461 -10.45 -23.62 8.83
N ILE A 462 -10.40 -24.74 9.53
CA ILE A 462 -11.13 -24.91 10.79
C ILE A 462 -10.61 -23.89 11.80
N THR A 463 -9.29 -23.72 11.93
CA THR A 463 -8.69 -22.71 12.82
C THR A 463 -9.09 -21.29 12.43
N LEU A 464 -9.08 -20.92 11.14
CA LEU A 464 -9.50 -19.59 10.69
C LEU A 464 -10.99 -19.32 10.96
N LEU A 465 -11.84 -20.32 10.74
CA LEU A 465 -13.27 -20.19 10.97
C LEU A 465 -13.59 -20.16 12.46
N LEU A 466 -12.92 -20.99 13.27
CA LEU A 466 -13.03 -20.97 14.73
C LEU A 466 -12.52 -19.66 15.32
N THR A 467 -11.43 -19.08 14.80
CA THR A 467 -10.92 -17.78 15.25
C THR A 467 -11.85 -16.63 14.88
N LEU A 468 -12.48 -16.67 13.69
CA LEU A 468 -13.49 -15.68 13.32
C LEU A 468 -14.75 -15.78 14.18
N VAL A 469 -15.23 -17.00 14.44
CA VAL A 469 -16.38 -17.25 15.33
C VAL A 469 -16.06 -16.82 16.76
N TRP A 470 -14.86 -17.16 17.27
CA TRP A 470 -14.39 -16.70 18.58
C TRP A 470 -14.31 -15.18 18.65
N PHE A 471 -13.80 -14.52 17.61
CA PHE A 471 -13.71 -13.05 17.56
C PHE A 471 -15.08 -12.38 17.58
N ILE A 472 -16.06 -12.92 16.84
CA ILE A 472 -17.44 -12.43 16.84
C ILE A 472 -18.08 -12.66 18.22
N ALA A 473 -17.85 -13.82 18.83
CA ALA A 473 -18.34 -14.15 20.17
C ALA A 473 -17.72 -13.24 21.25
N ASP A 474 -16.42 -12.93 21.14
CA ASP A 474 -15.66 -12.04 22.02
C ASP A 474 -16.23 -10.61 21.97
N ILE A 475 -16.41 -10.05 20.76
CA ILE A 475 -17.05 -8.73 20.58
C ILE A 475 -18.46 -8.72 21.15
N TYR A 476 -19.26 -9.76 20.88
CA TYR A 476 -20.62 -9.84 21.38
C TYR A 476 -20.64 -9.94 22.91
N SER A 477 -19.71 -10.67 23.52
CA SER A 477 -19.57 -10.78 24.97
C SER A 477 -19.26 -9.43 25.61
N VAL A 478 -18.27 -8.71 25.07
CA VAL A 478 -17.89 -7.36 25.56
C VAL A 478 -19.07 -6.39 25.44
N HIS A 479 -19.77 -6.40 24.30
CA HIS A 479 -20.94 -5.55 24.11
C HIS A 479 -22.07 -5.87 25.11
N ARG A 480 -22.31 -7.16 25.37
CA ARG A 480 -23.31 -7.58 26.35
C ARG A 480 -22.91 -7.16 27.77
N SER A 481 -21.64 -7.23 28.13
CA SER A 481 -21.14 -6.79 29.44
C SER A 481 -21.34 -5.29 29.65
N PHE A 482 -21.17 -4.46 28.62
CA PHE A 482 -21.49 -3.03 28.69
C PHE A 482 -22.99 -2.78 28.91
N ILE A 483 -23.83 -3.42 28.10
CA ILE A 483 -25.29 -3.27 28.23
C ILE A 483 -25.79 -3.85 29.56
N ALA A 484 -25.18 -4.89 30.11
CA ALA A 484 -25.54 -5.43 31.42
C ALA A 484 -25.05 -4.55 32.58
N ALA A 485 -23.96 -3.81 32.38
CA ALA A 485 -23.41 -2.90 33.37
C ALA A 485 -24.21 -1.58 33.47
N GLU A 486 -24.87 -1.13 32.40
CA GLU A 486 -25.52 0.20 32.34
C GLU A 486 -26.99 0.35 32.82
N PRO A 487 -27.74 -0.68 33.25
CA PRO A 487 -29.04 -0.47 33.93
C PRO A 487 -29.08 -0.93 35.39
N SER A 488 -27.99 -1.46 35.97
CA SER A 488 -28.05 -2.15 37.28
C SER A 488 -27.31 -1.46 38.42
N ALA A 489 -26.65 -0.31 38.20
CA ALA A 489 -26.11 0.51 39.30
C ALA A 489 -27.22 1.09 40.23
N ILE A 490 -28.49 0.88 39.88
CA ILE A 490 -29.67 1.29 40.66
C ILE A 490 -30.12 0.19 41.65
N GLN A 491 -29.53 -1.01 41.61
CA GLN A 491 -29.71 -2.04 42.65
C GLN A 491 -28.37 -2.37 43.30
N ALA A 492 -27.73 -1.40 43.93
CA ALA A 492 -26.76 -1.73 44.98
C ALA A 492 -27.50 -2.59 46.02
N HIS A 493 -27.05 -3.83 46.19
CA HIS A 493 -27.66 -4.77 47.13
C HIS A 493 -27.68 -4.12 48.52
N SER A 494 -28.87 -3.94 49.05
CA SER A 494 -29.21 -3.43 50.38
C SER A 494 -28.73 -4.31 51.55
N GLY A 495 -27.64 -5.07 51.34
CA GLY A 495 -27.12 -6.07 52.28
C GLY A 495 -25.74 -5.76 52.87
N HIS A 496 -24.94 -4.87 52.28
CA HIS A 496 -23.65 -4.46 52.87
C HIS A 496 -23.83 -3.17 53.68
N ASN A 497 -23.57 -3.27 54.99
CA ASN A 497 -23.53 -2.10 55.86
C ASN A 497 -22.26 -1.31 55.51
N ALA A 498 -22.39 -0.11 54.96
CA ALA A 498 -21.27 0.72 54.46
C ALA A 498 -20.28 1.17 55.57
N GLY A 499 -20.56 0.81 56.83
CA GLY A 499 -19.77 1.21 57.99
C GLY A 499 -19.85 2.71 58.25
N ARG A 500 -19.02 3.19 59.16
CA ARG A 500 -18.84 4.63 59.38
C ARG A 500 -17.78 5.17 58.42
N ILE A 501 -18.11 6.23 57.71
CA ILE A 501 -17.28 6.79 56.64
C ILE A 501 -16.66 8.12 57.08
N PHE A 502 -15.34 8.25 56.90
CA PHE A 502 -14.62 9.50 57.03
C PHE A 502 -14.37 10.07 55.64
N ILE A 503 -15.06 11.15 55.28
CA ILE A 503 -14.88 11.84 54.00
C ILE A 503 -13.70 12.81 54.13
N ALA A 504 -12.75 12.75 53.21
CA ALA A 504 -11.60 13.65 53.13
C ALA A 504 -11.57 14.33 51.76
N SER A 505 -11.56 15.66 51.71
CA SER A 505 -11.52 16.43 50.47
C SER A 505 -10.54 17.60 50.53
N LEU A 506 -9.91 17.90 49.39
CA LEU A 506 -9.05 19.06 49.19
C LEU A 506 -9.60 19.93 48.06
N HIS A 507 -9.73 21.23 48.29
CA HIS A 507 -10.23 22.17 47.29
C HIS A 507 -9.29 23.36 47.05
N TRP A 508 -9.26 23.80 45.79
CA TRP A 508 -8.56 25.00 45.33
C TRP A 508 -9.18 25.51 44.02
N ASN A 509 -9.71 26.73 44.02
CA ASN A 509 -10.37 27.35 42.87
C ASN A 509 -11.52 26.51 42.28
N ASN A 510 -12.43 26.06 43.14
CA ASN A 510 -13.51 25.12 42.83
C ASN A 510 -14.93 25.69 43.01
N GLU A 511 -15.12 27.01 43.08
CA GLU A 511 -16.42 27.63 43.43
C GLU A 511 -17.57 27.06 42.58
N ALA A 512 -17.39 27.03 41.25
CA ALA A 512 -18.44 26.63 40.32
C ALA A 512 -18.91 25.18 40.55
N ILE A 513 -17.99 24.23 40.72
CA ILE A 513 -18.36 22.82 40.91
C ILE A 513 -18.89 22.55 42.33
N LEU A 514 -18.37 23.27 43.33
CA LEU A 514 -18.86 23.21 44.71
C LEU A 514 -20.33 23.59 44.78
N ARG A 515 -20.69 24.73 44.18
CA ARG A 515 -22.06 25.27 44.22
C ARG A 515 -23.05 24.48 43.37
N ASN A 516 -22.64 24.02 42.19
CA ASN A 516 -23.59 23.43 41.23
C ASN A 516 -23.80 21.93 41.42
N ASP A 517 -22.82 21.19 41.95
CA ASP A 517 -22.86 19.73 41.99
C ASP A 517 -22.32 19.13 43.30
N TRP A 518 -21.10 19.48 43.72
CA TRP A 518 -20.37 18.75 44.76
C TRP A 518 -21.00 18.89 46.16
N ASN A 519 -21.35 20.10 46.59
CA ASN A 519 -21.96 20.32 47.91
C ASN A 519 -23.30 19.58 48.03
N ASP A 520 -24.11 19.60 46.97
CA ASP A 520 -25.39 18.89 46.91
C ASP A 520 -25.20 17.37 46.99
N ALA A 521 -24.21 16.83 46.28
CA ALA A 521 -23.89 15.41 46.30
C ALA A 521 -23.43 14.94 47.68
N VAL A 522 -22.58 15.71 48.38
CA VAL A 522 -22.15 15.39 49.75
C VAL A 522 -23.33 15.40 50.72
N VAL A 523 -24.20 16.42 50.65
CA VAL A 523 -25.39 16.51 51.51
C VAL A 523 -26.35 15.36 51.26
N GLN A 524 -26.55 14.96 50.00
CA GLN A 524 -27.38 13.80 49.63
C GLN A 524 -26.78 12.48 50.12
N LEU A 525 -25.46 12.30 50.02
CA LEU A 525 -24.75 11.13 50.52
C LEU A 525 -24.89 11.01 52.04
N VAL A 526 -24.63 12.09 52.77
CA VAL A 526 -24.78 12.15 54.24
C VAL A 526 -26.22 11.84 54.66
N SER A 527 -27.20 12.45 53.97
CA SER A 527 -28.62 12.18 54.23
C SER A 527 -29.00 10.72 53.99
N HIS A 528 -28.34 10.06 53.03
CA HIS A 528 -28.57 8.65 52.71
C HIS A 528 -27.93 7.69 53.71
N LEU A 529 -26.69 7.94 54.13
CA LEU A 529 -25.93 7.07 55.05
C LEU A 529 -26.29 7.28 56.53
N GLY A 530 -26.90 8.42 56.85
CA GLY A 530 -27.15 8.86 58.22
C GLY A 530 -26.03 9.79 58.72
N PRO A 531 -26.36 10.98 59.24
CA PRO A 531 -25.37 11.98 59.66
C PRO A 531 -24.43 11.49 60.76
N GLU A 532 -24.85 10.54 61.60
CA GLU A 532 -24.04 9.94 62.67
C GLU A 532 -22.96 8.96 62.16
N ASN A 533 -23.15 8.43 60.95
CA ASN A 533 -22.26 7.45 60.32
C ASN A 533 -21.21 8.12 59.43
N VAL A 534 -21.27 9.44 59.24
CA VAL A 534 -20.36 10.17 58.35
C VAL A 534 -19.63 11.28 59.11
N PHE A 535 -18.34 11.42 58.86
CA PHE A 535 -17.59 12.61 59.24
C PHE A 535 -17.05 13.29 57.99
N VAL A 536 -17.17 14.61 57.89
CA VAL A 536 -16.73 15.37 56.71
C VAL A 536 -15.51 16.23 57.05
N SER A 537 -14.35 15.91 56.49
CA SER A 537 -13.09 16.66 56.63
C SER A 537 -12.73 17.33 55.31
N VAL A 538 -12.76 18.66 55.26
CA VAL A 538 -12.47 19.44 54.06
C VAL A 538 -11.36 20.44 54.36
N TYR A 539 -10.36 20.49 53.49
CA TYR A 539 -9.33 21.52 53.54
C TYR A 539 -9.32 22.33 52.24
N GLU A 540 -9.45 23.65 52.39
CA GLU A 540 -9.39 24.62 51.30
C GLU A 540 -8.04 25.34 51.36
N SER A 541 -7.31 25.32 50.25
CA SER A 541 -5.88 25.69 50.17
C SER A 541 -5.61 27.08 49.56
N GLY A 542 -6.40 28.09 49.95
CA GLY A 542 -6.14 29.48 49.58
C GLY A 542 -6.53 29.83 48.13
N SER A 543 -7.80 29.57 47.79
CA SER A 543 -8.42 29.91 46.51
C SER A 543 -8.53 31.42 46.26
N TRP A 544 -8.53 31.82 44.99
CA TRP A 544 -8.80 33.19 44.54
C TRP A 544 -10.26 33.46 44.23
N ASP A 545 -11.05 32.40 44.02
CA ASP A 545 -12.51 32.47 43.82
C ASP A 545 -13.27 32.36 45.15
N ASP A 546 -14.61 32.34 45.10
CA ASP A 546 -15.43 32.20 46.31
C ASP A 546 -15.63 30.72 46.74
N SER A 547 -14.62 29.86 46.53
CA SER A 547 -14.64 28.48 47.08
C SER A 547 -14.85 28.48 48.59
N LYS A 548 -14.26 29.46 49.29
CA LYS A 548 -14.46 29.65 50.74
C LYS A 548 -15.92 29.93 51.08
N GLY A 549 -16.62 30.77 50.31
CA GLY A 549 -18.05 31.02 50.49
C GLY A 549 -18.88 29.76 50.23
N ALA A 550 -18.61 29.05 49.14
CA ALA A 550 -19.29 27.80 48.81
C ALA A 550 -19.13 26.73 49.92
N LEU A 551 -17.96 26.61 50.53
CA LEU A 551 -17.71 25.68 51.64
C LEU A 551 -18.37 26.11 52.95
N ARG A 552 -18.54 27.41 53.21
CA ARG A 552 -19.34 27.90 54.36
C ARG A 552 -20.82 27.55 54.20
N GLU A 553 -21.34 27.56 52.98
CA GLU A 553 -22.71 27.12 52.72
C GLU A 553 -22.89 25.62 52.95
N LEU A 554 -21.90 24.81 52.56
CA LEU A 554 -21.87 23.39 52.91
C LEU A 554 -21.82 23.20 54.43
N ASP A 555 -20.99 23.98 55.13
CA ASP A 555 -20.87 23.92 56.59
C ASP A 555 -22.23 24.10 57.25
N ALA A 556 -22.97 25.15 56.89
CA ALA A 556 -24.30 25.43 57.41
C ALA A 556 -25.32 24.30 57.11
N ARG A 557 -25.22 23.69 55.93
CA ARG A 557 -26.11 22.58 55.53
C ARG A 557 -25.82 21.28 56.29
N LEU A 558 -24.53 20.96 56.50
CA LEU A 558 -24.13 19.82 57.32
C LEU A 558 -24.48 20.04 58.80
N ASP A 559 -24.45 21.29 59.27
CA ASP A 559 -24.92 21.66 60.61
C ASP A 559 -26.40 21.39 60.82
N ALA A 560 -27.21 21.82 59.85
CA ALA A 560 -28.65 21.58 59.86
C ALA A 560 -29.00 20.08 59.88
N LEU A 561 -28.13 19.22 59.33
CA LEU A 561 -28.26 17.76 59.38
C LEU A 561 -27.66 17.13 60.65
N GLY A 562 -26.97 17.89 61.50
CA GLY A 562 -26.29 17.36 62.69
C GLY A 562 -25.06 16.49 62.36
N THR A 563 -24.43 16.70 61.21
CA THR A 563 -23.28 15.90 60.76
C THR A 563 -21.97 16.44 61.35
N PRO A 564 -21.14 15.61 61.99
CA PRO A 564 -19.84 16.05 62.50
C PRO A 564 -18.88 16.31 61.34
N ARG A 565 -18.14 17.42 61.41
CA ARG A 565 -17.29 17.90 60.31
C ARG A 565 -16.15 18.77 60.80
N ASN A 566 -15.12 18.89 59.97
CA ASN A 566 -14.04 19.85 60.08
C ASN A 566 -13.80 20.48 58.71
N ILE A 567 -14.18 21.75 58.54
CA ILE A 567 -13.96 22.51 57.31
C ILE A 567 -12.91 23.59 57.60
N THR A 568 -11.69 23.36 57.14
CA THR A 568 -10.56 24.28 57.32
C THR A 568 -10.41 25.15 56.07
N LEU A 569 -10.48 26.47 56.24
CA LEU A 569 -10.32 27.46 55.18
C LEU A 569 -8.99 28.19 55.36
N SER A 570 -8.00 27.92 54.51
CA SER A 570 -6.67 28.52 54.62
C SER A 570 -6.61 29.89 53.94
N ASP A 571 -5.95 30.86 54.58
CA ASP A 571 -5.62 32.15 53.96
C ASP A 571 -4.26 32.15 53.25
N VAL A 572 -3.50 31.05 53.36
CA VAL A 572 -2.21 30.89 52.69
C VAL A 572 -2.45 30.51 51.24
N THR A 573 -2.05 31.38 50.31
CA THR A 573 -2.14 31.14 48.87
C THR A 573 -0.92 30.36 48.37
N HIS A 574 -1.00 29.83 47.14
CA HIS A 574 0.18 29.24 46.48
C HIS A 574 1.34 30.24 46.35
N GLU A 575 1.06 31.54 46.18
CA GLU A 575 2.09 32.57 46.11
C GLU A 575 2.81 32.74 47.46
N ASP A 576 2.08 32.60 48.57
CA ASP A 576 2.67 32.61 49.90
C ASP A 576 3.54 31.36 50.15
N GLU A 577 3.09 30.18 49.69
CA GLU A 577 3.83 28.91 49.81
C GLU A 577 5.16 28.93 49.03
N ILE A 578 5.16 29.45 47.79
CA ILE A 578 6.40 29.55 47.00
C ILE A 578 7.31 30.70 47.46
N SER A 579 6.77 31.71 48.14
CA SER A 579 7.53 32.85 48.68
C SER A 579 8.09 32.58 50.08
N ALA A 580 7.66 31.50 50.73
CA ALA A 580 8.16 31.09 52.03
C ALA A 580 9.65 30.73 51.98
N GLN A 581 10.34 30.82 53.12
CA GLN A 581 11.74 30.39 53.21
C GLN A 581 11.85 28.89 52.90
N PRO A 582 12.75 28.47 51.98
CA PRO A 582 12.89 27.08 51.60
C PRO A 582 13.17 26.18 52.81
N ALA A 583 12.28 25.22 53.05
CA ALA A 583 12.49 24.20 54.06
C ALA A 583 13.65 23.25 53.67
N PRO A 584 14.27 22.56 54.63
CA PRO A 584 15.32 21.59 54.34
C PRO A 584 14.86 20.48 53.38
N GLU A 585 13.59 20.08 53.46
CA GLU A 585 12.97 19.05 52.62
C GLU A 585 11.82 19.62 51.77
N GLY A 586 11.58 19.02 50.61
CA GLY A 586 10.50 19.38 49.69
C GLY A 586 10.85 20.52 48.72
N TRP A 587 12.11 20.95 48.69
CA TRP A 587 12.61 22.02 47.82
C TRP A 587 13.80 21.51 47.00
N ILE A 588 13.85 21.88 45.71
CA ILE A 588 14.88 21.39 44.79
C ILE A 588 15.49 22.51 43.95
N ASP A 589 16.79 22.41 43.67
CA ASP A 589 17.47 23.29 42.73
C ASP A 589 17.15 22.85 41.29
N THR A 590 16.56 23.74 40.51
CA THR A 590 16.12 23.42 39.15
C THR A 590 17.12 23.89 38.09
N SER A 591 16.95 23.39 36.87
CA SER A 591 17.69 23.82 35.67
C SER A 591 17.56 25.33 35.39
N ARG A 592 16.56 25.99 35.98
CA ARG A 592 16.32 27.44 35.91
C ARG A 592 17.20 28.25 36.86
N GLY A 593 18.09 27.60 37.61
CA GLY A 593 19.06 28.24 38.50
C GLY A 593 18.43 28.83 39.77
N ARG A 594 17.28 28.30 40.21
CA ARG A 594 16.56 28.72 41.42
C ARG A 594 16.16 27.49 42.23
N ARG A 595 16.04 27.67 43.54
CA ARG A 595 15.48 26.66 44.46
C ARG A 595 13.97 26.80 44.50
N GLU A 596 13.24 25.77 44.12
CA GLU A 596 11.78 25.80 43.91
C GLU A 596 11.07 24.72 44.75
N LEU A 597 9.85 25.03 45.19
CA LEU A 597 9.03 24.13 46.00
C LEU A 597 8.49 22.99 45.13
N ARG A 598 8.75 21.74 45.53
CA ARG A 598 8.28 20.56 44.80
C ARG A 598 6.78 20.37 45.00
N ARG A 599 6.07 20.04 43.92
CA ARG A 599 4.61 19.88 43.92
C ARG A 599 4.16 18.70 44.78
N ILE A 600 4.80 17.54 44.64
CA ILE A 600 4.30 16.30 45.26
C ILE A 600 4.43 16.32 46.79
N PRO A 601 5.58 16.70 47.39
CA PRO A 601 5.68 16.83 48.85
C PRO A 601 4.67 17.84 49.42
N TYR A 602 4.40 18.92 48.70
CA TYR A 602 3.36 19.90 49.05
C TYR A 602 1.96 19.25 49.10
N LEU A 603 1.55 18.54 48.03
CA LEU A 603 0.25 17.86 47.99
C LEU A 603 0.13 16.77 49.06
N ALA A 604 1.19 15.99 49.27
CA ALA A 604 1.26 14.96 50.31
C ALA A 604 1.01 15.55 51.71
N ARG A 605 1.62 16.70 52.01
CA ARG A 605 1.41 17.43 53.28
C ARG A 605 -0.06 17.81 53.46
N LEU A 606 -0.70 18.37 52.43
CA LEU A 606 -2.12 18.76 52.49
C LEU A 606 -3.04 17.55 52.71
N ARG A 607 -2.80 16.43 52.03
CA ARG A 607 -3.59 15.20 52.20
C ARG A 607 -3.47 14.64 53.62
N ASN A 608 -2.26 14.60 54.17
CA ASN A 608 -2.04 14.17 55.55
C ASN A 608 -2.73 15.11 56.55
N TRP A 609 -2.76 16.41 56.27
CA TRP A 609 -3.48 17.38 57.10
C TRP A 609 -4.99 17.06 57.15
N GLY A 610 -5.60 16.76 56.00
CA GLY A 610 -7.01 16.37 55.92
C GLY A 610 -7.35 15.11 56.74
N LEU A 611 -6.36 14.26 57.00
CA LEU A 611 -6.47 13.05 57.83
C LEU A 611 -6.14 13.26 59.31
N ALA A 612 -5.56 14.40 59.71
CA ALA A 612 -5.19 14.64 61.12
C ALA A 612 -6.41 14.52 62.06
N THR A 613 -7.58 14.97 61.61
CA THR A 613 -8.85 14.85 62.36
C THR A 613 -9.25 13.38 62.57
N LEU A 614 -8.97 12.48 61.63
CA LEU A 614 -9.26 11.05 61.79
C LEU A 614 -8.46 10.46 62.95
N GLU A 615 -7.19 10.82 63.08
CA GLU A 615 -6.30 10.37 64.16
C GLU A 615 -6.73 10.92 65.52
N GLU A 616 -7.10 12.19 65.57
CA GLU A 616 -7.63 12.82 66.78
C GLU A 616 -8.92 12.12 67.26
N LEU A 617 -9.83 11.84 66.32
CA LEU A 617 -11.07 11.12 66.60
C LEU A 617 -10.82 9.68 67.06
N ALA A 618 -9.89 8.98 66.40
CA ALA A 618 -9.50 7.63 66.80
C ALA A 618 -8.90 7.62 68.22
N GLY A 619 -8.07 8.60 68.57
CA GLY A 619 -7.53 8.79 69.92
C GLY A 619 -8.61 9.05 70.98
N LYS A 620 -9.75 9.63 70.58
CA LYS A 620 -10.94 9.82 71.43
C LYS A 620 -11.90 8.63 71.43
N GLY A 621 -11.54 7.51 70.80
CA GLY A 621 -12.37 6.30 70.72
C GLY A 621 -13.47 6.34 69.66
N VAL A 622 -13.47 7.34 68.77
CA VAL A 622 -14.41 7.42 67.65
C VAL A 622 -13.78 6.74 66.44
N ALA A 623 -14.27 5.55 66.10
CA ALA A 623 -13.76 4.77 64.97
C ALA A 623 -14.59 5.00 63.70
N PHE A 624 -13.91 4.97 62.56
CA PHE A 624 -14.46 4.91 61.20
C PHE A 624 -13.86 3.71 60.49
N ASP A 625 -14.63 3.09 59.59
CA ASP A 625 -14.22 1.87 58.88
C ASP A 625 -13.47 2.22 57.59
N THR A 626 -13.97 3.23 56.87
CA THR A 626 -13.51 3.60 55.53
C THR A 626 -13.24 5.10 55.43
N ILE A 627 -12.14 5.46 54.79
CA ILE A 627 -11.84 6.81 54.32
C ILE A 627 -12.34 6.92 52.88
N LEU A 628 -13.22 7.88 52.62
CA LEU A 628 -13.65 8.25 51.28
C LEU A 628 -12.97 9.55 50.88
N PHE A 629 -11.97 9.46 50.02
CA PHE A 629 -11.34 10.61 49.41
C PHE A 629 -12.18 11.10 48.23
N LEU A 630 -12.58 12.37 48.28
CA LEU A 630 -13.32 13.04 47.21
C LEU A 630 -12.46 14.16 46.66
N ASN A 631 -12.22 14.17 45.35
CA ASN A 631 -11.73 15.36 44.65
C ASN A 631 -12.93 16.28 44.29
N ASP A 632 -12.63 17.38 43.60
CA ASP A 632 -13.54 18.31 42.94
C ASP A 632 -14.21 17.69 41.69
N VAL A 633 -14.99 16.63 41.89
CA VAL A 633 -15.70 15.92 40.81
C VAL A 633 -17.21 15.90 41.01
N VAL A 634 -17.97 15.80 39.92
CA VAL A 634 -19.40 15.49 39.91
C VAL A 634 -19.56 13.99 40.17
N PHE A 635 -20.38 13.65 41.17
CA PHE A 635 -20.70 12.27 41.57
C PHE A 635 -22.12 12.19 42.15
N THR A 636 -22.66 10.98 42.27
CA THR A 636 -23.93 10.69 42.94
C THR A 636 -23.74 9.76 44.13
N THR A 637 -24.74 9.68 45.02
CA THR A 637 -24.75 8.69 46.10
C THR A 637 -24.57 7.26 45.59
N GLN A 638 -25.14 6.93 44.42
CA GLN A 638 -24.99 5.59 43.84
C GLN A 638 -23.57 5.30 43.38
N ASP A 639 -22.85 6.30 42.85
CA ASP A 639 -21.43 6.16 42.50
C ASP A 639 -20.60 5.77 43.73
N VAL A 640 -20.88 6.40 44.88
CA VAL A 640 -20.20 6.11 46.15
C VAL A 640 -20.53 4.71 46.65
N LEU A 641 -21.80 4.32 46.67
CA LEU A 641 -22.22 2.98 47.11
C LEU A 641 -21.61 1.88 46.22
N ALA A 642 -21.62 2.09 44.90
CA ALA A 642 -21.00 1.16 43.96
C ALA A 642 -19.47 1.11 44.14
N LEU A 643 -18.83 2.22 44.50
CA LEU A 643 -17.40 2.23 44.82
C LEU A 643 -17.10 1.45 46.10
N LEU A 644 -17.90 1.64 47.14
CA LEU A 644 -17.73 0.96 48.41
C LEU A 644 -17.93 -0.56 48.29
N ASP A 645 -18.83 -0.99 47.41
CA ASP A 645 -19.10 -2.41 47.10
C ASP A 645 -18.07 -3.05 46.13
N THR A 646 -17.05 -2.30 45.71
CA THR A 646 -16.00 -2.84 44.83
C THR A 646 -15.40 -4.11 45.44
N ASN A 647 -15.30 -5.19 44.66
CA ASN A 647 -14.81 -6.49 45.11
C ASN A 647 -15.51 -7.02 46.38
N GLY A 648 -16.82 -6.76 46.52
CA GLY A 648 -17.61 -7.15 47.68
C GLY A 648 -17.18 -6.46 48.98
N GLY A 649 -16.65 -5.24 48.89
CA GLY A 649 -16.17 -4.46 50.03
C GLY A 649 -14.77 -4.85 50.53
N SER A 650 -14.06 -5.76 49.86
CA SER A 650 -12.72 -6.20 50.25
C SER A 650 -11.65 -5.66 49.31
N TYR A 651 -10.95 -4.62 49.74
CA TYR A 651 -9.85 -3.99 48.99
C TYR A 651 -8.93 -3.20 49.91
N ALA A 652 -7.69 -2.99 49.45
CA ALA A 652 -6.78 -2.01 50.03
C ALA A 652 -7.15 -0.58 49.61
N ALA A 653 -7.60 -0.45 48.36
CA ALA A 653 -8.17 0.77 47.82
C ALA A 653 -9.09 0.47 46.63
N ALA A 654 -10.20 1.20 46.52
CA ALA A 654 -11.11 1.17 45.38
C ALA A 654 -11.23 2.57 44.78
N CYS A 655 -11.01 2.74 43.48
CA CYS A 655 -11.07 4.04 42.81
C CYS A 655 -12.11 4.09 41.68
N SER A 656 -12.68 5.27 41.41
CA SER A 656 -13.51 5.52 40.23
C SER A 656 -12.69 5.70 38.95
N LEU A 657 -13.33 5.91 37.80
CA LEU A 657 -12.73 6.50 36.59
C LEU A 657 -13.03 8.01 36.56
N ASP A 658 -12.11 8.86 36.12
CA ASP A 658 -12.33 10.30 36.01
C ASP A 658 -12.16 10.87 34.60
N PHE A 659 -12.98 11.87 34.29
CA PHE A 659 -13.01 12.53 32.99
C PHE A 659 -13.08 14.05 33.11
N SER A 660 -12.28 14.72 32.30
CA SER A 660 -12.39 16.18 32.07
C SER A 660 -12.94 16.48 30.67
N LYS A 661 -12.45 15.76 29.65
CA LYS A 661 -12.88 15.85 28.24
C LYS A 661 -13.07 14.45 27.64
N PRO A 662 -14.22 13.79 27.88
CA PRO A 662 -14.53 12.49 27.28
C PRO A 662 -14.32 12.50 25.76
N PRO A 663 -13.80 11.42 25.14
CA PRO A 663 -13.55 10.08 25.72
C PRO A 663 -12.18 9.93 26.39
N LEU A 664 -11.43 11.02 26.59
CA LEU A 664 -10.10 10.97 27.19
C LEU A 664 -10.23 10.82 28.71
N TYR A 665 -9.65 9.74 29.21
CA TYR A 665 -9.45 9.50 30.63
C TYR A 665 -8.37 10.44 31.19
N TYR A 666 -8.62 11.02 32.37
CA TYR A 666 -7.84 12.15 32.88
C TYR A 666 -6.58 11.74 33.67
N ASP A 667 -6.73 11.04 34.80
CA ASP A 667 -5.61 10.80 35.74
C ASP A 667 -4.71 9.63 35.31
N THR A 668 -3.89 9.88 34.30
CA THR A 668 -2.86 8.95 33.82
C THR A 668 -1.62 8.91 34.72
N PHE A 669 -1.45 9.91 35.60
CA PHE A 669 -0.25 10.03 36.42
C PHE A 669 -0.27 9.07 37.61
N ALA A 670 -1.42 8.89 38.27
CA ALA A 670 -1.54 8.00 39.43
C ALA A 670 -1.89 6.54 39.06
N LEU A 671 -2.58 6.31 37.93
CA LEU A 671 -3.03 4.97 37.54
C LEU A 671 -1.88 4.12 37.00
N ARG A 672 -1.73 2.92 37.57
CA ARG A 672 -0.80 1.89 37.07
C ARG A 672 -1.50 0.56 36.99
N ASP A 673 -1.39 -0.12 35.85
CA ASP A 673 -2.05 -1.40 35.64
C ASP A 673 -1.50 -2.49 36.58
N SER A 674 -2.01 -3.73 36.50
CA SER A 674 -1.58 -4.78 37.42
C SER A 674 -0.10 -5.18 37.31
N ASN A 675 0.62 -4.73 36.26
CA ASN A 675 2.05 -4.93 36.07
C ASN A 675 2.87 -3.69 36.47
N GLY A 676 2.22 -2.66 37.01
CA GLY A 676 2.87 -1.37 37.29
C GLY A 676 3.18 -0.56 36.04
N ASP A 677 2.49 -0.82 34.91
CA ASP A 677 2.64 -0.01 33.69
C ASP A 677 1.65 1.15 33.69
N GLU A 678 2.05 2.28 33.09
CA GLU A 678 1.13 3.37 32.75
C GLU A 678 0.02 2.91 31.77
N PRO A 679 -1.12 3.63 31.69
CA PRO A 679 -2.15 3.33 30.70
C PRO A 679 -1.58 3.35 29.28
N LEU A 680 -1.84 2.29 28.51
CA LEU A 680 -1.39 2.14 27.12
C LEU A 680 -2.00 3.19 26.18
N MET A 681 -3.20 3.63 26.50
CA MET A 681 -3.98 4.61 25.74
C MET A 681 -4.93 5.37 26.68
N GLN A 682 -5.22 6.63 26.34
CA GLN A 682 -6.14 7.49 27.10
C GLN A 682 -7.62 7.25 26.76
N THR A 683 -7.91 6.49 25.70
CA THR A 683 -9.25 6.04 25.35
C THR A 683 -9.43 4.59 25.75
N TRP A 684 -10.67 4.16 25.98
CA TRP A 684 -10.95 2.77 26.25
C TRP A 684 -10.48 1.85 25.08
N PRO A 685 -9.89 0.66 25.33
CA PRO A 685 -9.54 0.09 26.62
C PRO A 685 -8.09 0.44 27.05
N TYR A 686 -7.95 0.99 28.25
CA TYR A 686 -6.77 1.72 28.72
C TYR A 686 -5.52 0.86 28.93
N PHE A 687 -5.67 -0.43 29.25
CA PHE A 687 -4.61 -1.21 29.88
C PHE A 687 -3.76 -2.06 28.93
N ARG A 688 -2.50 -2.27 29.32
CA ARG A 688 -1.57 -3.21 28.68
C ARG A 688 -1.69 -4.61 29.29
N SER A 689 -1.67 -4.70 30.62
CA SER A 689 -1.85 -5.95 31.36
C SER A 689 -3.13 -6.66 30.97
N SER A 690 -3.03 -7.96 30.68
CA SER A 690 -4.20 -8.81 30.43
C SER A 690 -5.12 -8.87 31.64
N LYS A 691 -4.58 -8.92 32.87
CA LYS A 691 -5.39 -9.01 34.09
C LYS A 691 -6.28 -7.77 34.27
N SER A 692 -5.72 -6.58 34.06
CA SER A 692 -6.49 -5.33 34.14
C SER A 692 -7.41 -5.16 32.94
N LEU A 693 -6.96 -5.53 31.74
CA LEU A 693 -7.76 -5.44 30.52
C LEU A 693 -8.99 -6.35 30.58
N ASP A 694 -8.83 -7.63 30.90
CA ASP A 694 -9.93 -8.60 30.91
C ASP A 694 -11.01 -8.23 31.94
N ALA A 695 -10.60 -7.71 33.10
CA ALA A 695 -11.50 -7.16 34.10
C ALA A 695 -12.25 -5.91 33.59
N LEU A 696 -11.55 -5.01 32.88
CA LEU A 696 -12.16 -3.81 32.29
C LEU A 696 -13.18 -4.18 31.21
N LEU A 697 -12.84 -5.15 30.34
CA LEU A 697 -13.72 -5.64 29.27
C LEU A 697 -14.99 -6.33 29.81
N SER A 698 -14.89 -6.94 30.98
CA SER A 698 -16.01 -7.61 31.65
C SER A 698 -16.78 -6.73 32.63
N MET A 699 -16.40 -5.44 32.77
CA MET A 699 -16.98 -4.49 33.72
C MET A 699 -16.91 -5.00 35.18
N SER A 700 -15.89 -5.78 35.53
CA SER A 700 -15.61 -6.23 36.90
C SER A 700 -14.61 -5.28 37.58
N PRO A 701 -14.46 -5.33 38.93
CA PRO A 701 -13.38 -4.63 39.62
C PRO A 701 -12.02 -4.91 38.96
N VAL A 702 -11.36 -3.86 38.49
CA VAL A 702 -10.14 -3.96 37.69
C VAL A 702 -8.92 -3.96 38.60
N PRO A 703 -8.17 -5.06 38.70
CA PRO A 703 -6.98 -5.09 39.53
C PRO A 703 -5.90 -4.19 38.92
N VAL A 704 -5.37 -3.29 39.74
CA VAL A 704 -4.34 -2.30 39.41
C VAL A 704 -3.28 -2.30 40.49
N THR A 705 -2.12 -1.70 40.24
CA THR A 705 -1.09 -1.49 41.28
C THR A 705 -1.31 -0.18 42.02
N SER A 706 -1.91 0.82 41.35
CA SER A 706 -2.32 2.09 41.95
C SER A 706 -3.45 2.73 41.15
N CYS A 707 -4.28 3.53 41.82
CA CYS A 707 -5.32 4.37 41.21
C CYS A 707 -5.67 5.56 42.11
N TRP A 708 -6.32 6.60 41.58
CA TRP A 708 -6.83 7.71 42.38
C TRP A 708 -8.12 8.30 41.79
N ASN A 709 -8.04 8.89 40.60
CA ASN A 709 -9.19 9.01 39.71
C ASN A 709 -10.46 9.68 40.26
N GLY A 710 -10.30 10.80 40.94
CA GLY A 710 -11.42 11.64 41.37
C GLY A 710 -12.13 11.18 42.64
N MET A 711 -12.25 9.88 42.90
CA MET A 711 -12.85 9.34 44.12
C MET A 711 -12.23 7.99 44.51
N VAL A 712 -11.84 7.86 45.79
CA VAL A 712 -11.16 6.67 46.32
C VAL A 712 -11.71 6.27 47.68
N ALA A 713 -11.97 4.99 47.88
CA ALA A 713 -12.26 4.39 49.18
C ALA A 713 -11.06 3.57 49.68
N MET A 714 -10.62 3.79 50.92
CA MET A 714 -9.57 3.01 51.57
C MET A 714 -9.96 2.66 53.02
N PRO A 715 -9.62 1.46 53.55
CA PRO A 715 -9.78 1.18 54.97
C PRO A 715 -8.99 2.15 55.84
N THR A 716 -9.52 2.52 57.01
CA THR A 716 -8.82 3.41 57.96
C THR A 716 -7.65 2.72 58.66
N THR A 717 -7.69 1.39 58.80
CA THR A 717 -6.74 0.59 59.59
C THR A 717 -5.26 0.86 59.26
N PRO A 718 -4.82 0.91 57.98
CA PRO A 718 -3.42 1.23 57.66
C PRO A 718 -3.00 2.64 58.11
N PHE A 719 -3.90 3.62 58.05
CA PHE A 719 -3.61 5.02 58.42
C PHE A 719 -3.52 5.23 59.95
N LEU A 720 -4.16 4.35 60.72
CA LEU A 720 -4.22 4.38 62.18
C LEU A 720 -3.29 3.35 62.86
N SER A 721 -2.39 2.72 62.10
CA SER A 721 -1.43 1.74 62.62
C SER A 721 -0.51 2.35 63.68
N GLN A 722 -0.33 1.67 64.82
CA GLN A 722 0.47 2.16 65.95
C GLN A 722 1.99 2.13 65.70
N SER A 723 2.47 1.24 64.84
CA SER A 723 3.91 1.04 64.59
C SER A 723 4.43 1.84 63.40
N ASN A 724 3.66 1.87 62.31
CA ASN A 724 4.01 2.58 61.09
C ASN A 724 2.72 2.99 60.36
N PRO A 725 2.15 4.16 60.68
CA PRO A 725 0.90 4.61 60.08
C PRO A 725 1.13 5.03 58.63
N LEU A 726 0.21 4.63 57.74
CA LEU A 726 0.25 4.99 56.32
C LEU A 726 0.11 6.51 56.15
N ARG A 727 0.97 7.09 55.31
CA ARG A 727 1.00 8.54 55.02
C ARG A 727 1.21 8.78 53.53
N PHE A 728 0.66 9.88 53.03
CA PHE A 728 1.05 10.40 51.73
C PHE A 728 2.47 10.96 51.81
N ARG A 729 3.29 10.72 50.79
CA ARG A 729 4.65 11.26 50.69
C ARG A 729 5.01 11.54 49.22
N GLY A 730 6.01 12.39 49.03
CA GLY A 730 6.77 12.42 47.78
C GLY A 730 7.98 11.49 47.85
N ILE A 731 8.67 11.31 46.73
CA ILE A 731 9.98 10.66 46.73
C ILE A 731 11.04 11.53 47.42
N PRO A 732 12.14 10.96 47.94
CA PRO A 732 13.22 11.74 48.54
C PRO A 732 13.77 12.80 47.60
N ASP A 733 14.12 13.99 48.11
CA ASP A 733 14.69 15.08 47.30
C ASP A 733 15.96 14.64 46.57
N SER A 734 16.77 13.79 47.21
CA SER A 734 17.96 13.21 46.59
C SER A 734 17.66 12.29 45.40
N LEU A 735 16.50 11.63 45.37
CA LEU A 735 16.07 10.83 44.21
C LEU A 735 15.47 11.75 43.12
N ALA A 736 14.75 12.80 43.52
CA ALA A 736 14.20 13.77 42.58
C ALA A 736 15.28 14.51 41.77
N LEU A 737 16.48 14.72 42.35
CA LEU A 737 17.66 15.27 41.65
C LEU A 737 18.11 14.41 40.46
N HIS A 738 17.74 13.13 40.40
CA HIS A 738 17.94 12.27 39.23
C HIS A 738 16.87 12.47 38.15
N HIS A 739 16.14 13.60 38.21
CA HIS A 739 15.06 13.98 37.32
C HIS A 739 13.96 12.91 37.28
N LEU A 740 13.53 12.51 38.47
CA LEU A 740 12.43 11.58 38.69
C LEU A 740 11.38 12.27 39.56
N GLU A 741 10.13 11.87 39.39
CA GLU A 741 9.04 12.28 40.27
C GLU A 741 8.00 11.14 40.35
N GLY A 742 7.23 11.08 41.44
CA GLY A 742 6.17 10.07 41.58
C GLY A 742 4.97 10.65 42.32
N SER A 743 3.75 10.42 41.83
CA SER A 743 2.54 10.95 42.47
C SER A 743 2.38 10.40 43.89
N GLU A 744 2.04 11.27 44.84
CA GLU A 744 1.67 10.87 46.20
C GLU A 744 0.45 9.93 46.21
N CYS A 745 -0.46 10.11 45.26
CA CYS A 745 -1.63 9.26 45.06
C CYS A 745 -1.29 7.88 44.51
N CYS A 746 -0.11 7.71 43.89
CA CYS A 746 0.41 6.41 43.49
C CYS A 746 1.23 5.79 44.62
N LEU A 747 2.16 6.56 45.20
CA LEU A 747 3.11 6.09 46.22
C LEU A 747 2.41 5.55 47.47
N VAL A 748 1.26 6.13 47.85
CA VAL A 748 0.46 5.62 48.98
C VAL A 748 0.08 4.13 48.80
N HIS A 749 -0.08 3.63 47.57
CA HIS A 749 -0.39 2.22 47.33
C HIS A 749 0.85 1.33 47.45
N ALA A 750 2.04 1.84 47.11
CA ALA A 750 3.30 1.14 47.32
C ALA A 750 3.59 0.94 48.82
N ASP A 751 3.23 1.94 49.63
CA ASP A 751 3.45 1.93 51.08
C ASP A 751 2.32 1.24 51.86
N ASN A 752 1.15 1.04 51.24
CA ASN A 752 0.01 0.43 51.91
C ASN A 752 0.21 -1.09 52.08
N PRO A 753 0.30 -1.61 53.33
CA PRO A 753 0.51 -3.03 53.59
C PRO A 753 -0.65 -3.90 53.09
N PHE A 754 -1.85 -3.32 52.89
CA PHE A 754 -3.01 -4.06 52.39
C PHE A 754 -2.97 -4.24 50.88
N SER A 755 -2.18 -3.47 50.13
CA SER A 755 -2.14 -3.55 48.66
C SER A 755 -1.80 -4.95 48.15
N THR A 756 -0.93 -5.68 48.87
CA THR A 756 -0.54 -7.05 48.50
C THR A 756 -1.54 -8.12 48.92
N THR A 757 -2.28 -7.90 50.00
CA THR A 757 -3.18 -8.89 50.61
C THR A 757 -4.64 -8.74 50.18
N HIS A 758 -5.12 -7.51 50.06
CA HIS A 758 -6.50 -7.17 49.70
C HIS A 758 -6.62 -6.60 48.28
N GLY A 759 -5.52 -6.12 47.68
CA GLY A 759 -5.49 -5.63 46.29
C GLY A 759 -6.01 -4.21 46.12
N VAL A 760 -5.58 -3.56 45.03
CA VAL A 760 -6.07 -2.24 44.61
C VAL A 760 -6.95 -2.42 43.37
N PHE A 761 -8.14 -1.80 43.38
CA PHE A 761 -9.11 -1.98 42.31
C PHE A 761 -9.61 -0.65 41.75
N LEU A 762 -9.66 -0.57 40.43
CA LEU A 762 -10.38 0.46 39.71
C LEU A 762 -11.79 -0.07 39.38
N ASN A 763 -12.84 0.65 39.73
CA ASN A 763 -14.22 0.25 39.45
C ASN A 763 -14.74 0.90 38.17
N PRO A 764 -14.88 0.15 37.06
CA PRO A 764 -15.24 0.72 35.76
C PRO A 764 -16.70 1.15 35.67
N LYS A 765 -17.53 0.81 36.69
CA LYS A 765 -18.93 1.23 36.78
C LYS A 765 -19.08 2.63 37.40
N VAL A 766 -18.06 3.09 38.13
CA VAL A 766 -18.07 4.37 38.84
C VAL A 766 -17.29 5.36 38.00
N ARG A 767 -17.96 6.32 37.36
CA ARG A 767 -17.36 7.26 36.40
C ARG A 767 -17.64 8.69 36.84
N VAL A 768 -16.67 9.37 37.45
CA VAL A 768 -16.83 10.75 37.94
C VAL A 768 -16.23 11.74 36.94
N SER A 769 -16.52 13.03 37.07
CA SER A 769 -16.01 14.03 36.11
C SER A 769 -15.81 15.41 36.71
N TYR A 770 -14.84 16.19 36.22
CA TYR A 770 -14.54 17.54 36.72
C TYR A 770 -15.51 18.63 36.21
N ASN A 771 -16.54 18.25 35.44
CA ASN A 771 -17.62 19.13 35.03
C ASN A 771 -18.88 18.33 34.67
N ARG A 772 -20.04 18.98 34.76
CA ARG A 772 -21.36 18.37 34.51
C ARG A 772 -21.52 17.80 33.11
N ALA A 773 -21.07 18.50 32.08
CA ALA A 773 -21.19 18.05 30.69
C ALA A 773 -20.40 16.76 30.43
N ALA A 774 -19.20 16.65 31.02
CA ALA A 774 -18.40 15.43 30.96
C ALA A 774 -19.06 14.27 31.72
N TYR A 775 -19.65 14.55 32.89
CA TYR A 775 -20.38 13.55 33.67
C TYR A 775 -21.57 12.96 32.89
N GLU A 776 -22.35 13.82 32.23
CA GLU A 776 -23.48 13.40 31.38
C GLU A 776 -23.03 12.61 30.16
N ALA A 777 -21.88 12.96 29.55
CA ALA A 777 -21.35 12.24 28.39
C ALA A 777 -20.89 10.82 28.71
N VAL A 778 -20.42 10.56 29.94
CA VAL A 778 -20.03 9.21 30.38
C VAL A 778 -21.19 8.44 31.04
N HIS A 779 -22.38 9.04 31.15
CA HIS A 779 -23.61 8.40 31.61
C HIS A 779 -24.74 8.54 30.59
N PRO A 780 -24.60 7.93 29.39
CA PRO A 780 -25.63 8.03 28.38
C PRO A 780 -26.91 7.28 28.80
N PRO A 781 -28.07 7.54 28.14
CA PRO A 781 -29.30 6.79 28.38
C PRO A 781 -29.10 5.28 28.15
N ALA A 782 -29.86 4.44 28.85
CA ALA A 782 -29.73 2.97 28.89
C ALA A 782 -29.78 2.23 27.53
N THR A 783 -30.06 2.92 26.42
CA THR A 783 -30.05 2.38 25.05
C THR A 783 -28.73 2.62 24.30
N GLN A 784 -27.78 3.35 24.88
CA GLN A 784 -26.48 3.68 24.32
C GLN A 784 -25.37 3.20 25.24
N ASN A 785 -24.18 2.90 24.70
CA ASN A 785 -23.00 2.61 25.52
C ASN A 785 -22.08 3.84 25.58
N TRP A 786 -21.48 4.12 26.73
CA TRP A 786 -20.62 5.31 26.91
C TRP A 786 -19.33 5.32 26.06
N VAL A 787 -18.93 4.18 25.50
CA VAL A 787 -17.78 4.05 24.58
C VAL A 787 -18.19 4.32 23.11
N SER A 788 -19.48 4.21 22.78
CA SER A 788 -20.03 4.35 21.43
C SER A 788 -21.39 5.05 21.45
N SER A 789 -21.40 6.27 20.93
CA SER A 789 -22.55 7.17 20.83
C SER A 789 -23.70 6.67 19.94
N SER A 790 -23.64 5.45 19.40
CA SER A 790 -24.70 4.85 18.59
C SER A 790 -25.05 3.45 19.11
N PRO A 791 -26.34 3.16 19.38
CA PRO A 791 -26.81 1.83 19.81
C PRO A 791 -26.46 0.70 18.85
N PHE A 792 -26.21 1.04 17.58
CA PHE A 792 -25.98 0.08 16.49
C PHE A 792 -24.53 0.06 15.98
N SER A 793 -23.64 0.92 16.51
CA SER A 793 -22.24 0.98 16.07
C SER A 793 -21.32 0.26 17.07
N LEU A 794 -21.03 -1.02 16.77
CA LEU A 794 -19.91 -1.76 17.37
C LEU A 794 -18.56 -1.30 16.82
N THR A 795 -18.55 -0.43 15.81
CA THR A 795 -17.36 -0.05 15.05
C THR A 795 -16.31 0.60 15.95
N LYS A 796 -16.70 1.48 16.88
CA LYS A 796 -15.76 2.09 17.84
C LYS A 796 -15.15 1.06 18.79
N VAL A 797 -15.97 0.17 19.36
CA VAL A 797 -15.50 -0.92 20.25
C VAL A 797 -14.50 -1.82 19.52
N VAL A 798 -14.80 -2.20 18.28
CA VAL A 798 -13.92 -3.03 17.44
C VAL A 798 -12.61 -2.30 17.12
N LEU A 799 -12.68 -1.03 16.70
CA LEU A 799 -11.49 -0.24 16.37
C LEU A 799 -10.59 -0.04 17.60
N SER A 800 -11.17 0.28 18.76
CA SER A 800 -10.44 0.44 20.02
C SER A 800 -9.78 -0.85 20.50
N LEU A 801 -10.46 -2.00 20.40
CA LEU A 801 -9.87 -3.30 20.74
C LEU A 801 -8.69 -3.65 19.81
N TRP A 802 -8.82 -3.36 18.51
CA TRP A 802 -7.72 -3.56 17.56
C TRP A 802 -6.57 -2.59 17.78
N GLU A 803 -6.85 -1.32 18.06
CA GLU A 803 -5.84 -0.33 18.39
C GLU A 803 -5.06 -0.77 19.65
N ASN A 804 -5.74 -1.26 20.68
CA ASN A 804 -5.08 -1.79 21.88
C ASN A 804 -4.20 -3.01 21.53
N ARG A 805 -4.70 -3.96 20.74
CA ARG A 805 -3.90 -5.13 20.29
C ARG A 805 -2.65 -4.70 19.52
N LEU A 806 -2.78 -3.79 18.56
CA LEU A 806 -1.66 -3.27 17.76
C LEU A 806 -0.66 -2.53 18.63
N ARG A 807 -1.11 -1.62 19.50
CA ARG A 807 -0.23 -0.92 20.43
C ARG A 807 0.51 -1.90 21.34
N ARG A 808 -0.13 -2.95 21.86
CA ARG A 808 0.55 -3.98 22.67
C ARG A 808 1.61 -4.76 21.87
N TRP A 809 1.37 -5.04 20.60
CA TRP A 809 2.33 -5.75 19.74
C TRP A 809 3.53 -4.90 19.34
N PHE A 810 3.33 -3.60 19.13
CA PHE A 810 4.35 -2.71 18.58
C PHE A 810 4.97 -1.73 19.58
N SER A 811 4.48 -1.69 20.82
CA SER A 811 5.07 -0.87 21.89
C SER A 811 5.50 -1.71 23.08
N THR A 812 6.61 -1.32 23.72
CA THR A 812 7.15 -1.99 24.90
C THR A 812 7.50 -0.97 25.98
N PRO A 813 7.09 -1.20 27.25
CA PRO A 813 7.47 -0.32 28.36
C PRO A 813 8.94 -0.52 28.77
N PHE A 814 9.64 -1.50 28.19
CA PHE A 814 10.98 -1.92 28.58
C PHE A 814 12.00 -0.76 28.58
N PHE A 815 12.05 0.06 27.54
CA PHE A 815 13.07 1.09 27.40
C PHE A 815 12.93 2.19 28.47
N TRP A 816 11.70 2.67 28.68
CA TRP A 816 11.41 3.68 29.69
C TRP A 816 11.58 3.13 31.11
N LYS A 817 11.05 1.94 31.42
CA LYS A 817 11.27 1.28 32.71
C LYS A 817 12.76 1.07 33.01
N ARG A 818 13.56 0.70 32.00
CA ARG A 818 15.01 0.56 32.14
C ARG A 818 15.70 1.89 32.43
N ALA A 819 15.23 3.00 31.85
CA ALA A 819 15.78 4.32 32.10
C ALA A 819 15.53 4.78 33.54
N ILE A 820 14.30 4.60 34.04
CA ILE A 820 13.94 4.88 35.45
C ILE A 820 14.74 4.00 36.39
N ARG A 821 14.76 2.68 36.15
CA ARG A 821 15.52 1.74 36.98
C ARG A 821 17.00 2.11 37.10
N ARG A 822 17.65 2.49 35.98
CA ARG A 822 19.05 2.94 35.99
C ARG A 822 19.27 4.22 36.82
N ARG A 823 18.28 5.10 36.90
CA ARG A 823 18.36 6.31 37.74
C ARG A 823 18.20 5.95 39.23
N VAL A 824 17.27 5.06 39.54
CA VAL A 824 17.09 4.53 40.90
C VAL A 824 18.35 3.76 41.35
N GLU A 825 18.90 2.87 40.52
CA GLU A 825 20.13 2.12 40.80
C GLU A 825 21.32 3.06 41.08
N ARG A 826 21.52 4.10 40.25
CA ARG A 826 22.56 5.12 40.49
C ARG A 826 22.36 5.87 41.81
N TRP A 827 21.14 6.27 42.11
CA TRP A 827 20.82 6.93 43.39
C TRP A 827 21.07 6.02 44.60
N GLN A 828 20.85 4.70 44.45
CA GLN A 828 21.16 3.71 45.49
C GLN A 828 22.67 3.54 45.69
N GLU A 829 23.45 3.56 44.59
CA GLU A 829 24.92 3.45 44.61
C GLU A 829 25.61 4.69 45.22
N GLU A 830 25.03 5.88 45.10
CA GLU A 830 25.59 7.13 45.62
C GLU A 830 25.64 7.21 47.17
N SER A 831 24.96 6.30 47.88
CA SER A 831 24.87 6.29 49.35
C SER A 831 25.89 5.33 49.98
N ASN A 832 26.98 5.85 50.54
CA ASN A 832 27.97 5.05 51.28
C ASN A 832 27.55 4.66 52.72
N ALA A 833 26.34 5.00 53.19
CA ALA A 833 25.97 4.86 54.60
C ALA A 833 24.64 4.16 54.92
N GLU A 834 23.72 3.95 53.98
CA GLU A 834 22.45 3.24 54.22
C GLU A 834 21.94 2.62 52.90
N HIS A 835 21.40 1.39 52.95
CA HIS A 835 20.76 0.73 51.80
C HIS A 835 19.47 1.49 51.44
N ARG A 836 19.58 2.53 50.62
CA ARG A 836 18.42 3.28 50.13
C ARG A 836 17.56 2.39 49.23
N SER A 837 16.25 2.44 49.39
CA SER A 837 15.29 1.72 48.55
C SER A 837 14.02 2.54 48.37
N GLU A 838 13.47 2.54 47.16
CA GLU A 838 12.19 3.15 46.85
C GLU A 838 11.20 2.05 46.43
N PRO A 839 10.26 1.64 47.31
CA PRO A 839 9.29 0.59 46.99
C PRO A 839 8.32 0.98 45.87
N GLY A 840 8.15 2.28 45.61
CA GLY A 840 7.28 2.84 44.59
C GLY A 840 7.92 3.04 43.21
N GLU A 841 8.92 2.25 42.80
CA GLU A 841 9.58 2.36 41.47
C GLU A 841 8.56 2.43 40.31
N PHE A 842 7.44 1.72 40.41
CA PHE A 842 6.38 1.70 39.39
C PHE A 842 5.57 3.01 39.29
N CYS A 843 5.65 3.87 40.30
CA CYS A 843 5.00 5.19 40.30
C CYS A 843 5.85 6.27 39.64
N LEU A 844 7.14 6.03 39.44
CA LEU A 844 8.09 7.03 39.01
C LEU A 844 7.88 7.38 37.52
N VAL A 845 8.11 8.64 37.20
CA VAL A 845 8.16 9.18 35.85
C VAL A 845 9.44 9.97 35.63
N ASP A 846 9.85 10.08 34.36
CA ASP A 846 11.02 10.86 33.94
C ASP A 846 10.65 12.34 33.79
N GLU A 847 10.26 12.97 34.91
CA GLU A 847 9.85 14.37 34.98
C GLU A 847 10.22 14.96 36.34
N MET A 848 10.18 16.29 36.44
CA MET A 848 10.25 17.03 37.70
C MET A 848 9.10 18.04 37.76
N GLN A 849 8.40 18.13 38.89
CA GLN A 849 7.22 18.99 39.05
C GLN A 849 7.37 19.96 40.23
N VAL A 850 7.21 21.26 39.96
CA VAL A 850 7.29 22.32 40.99
C VAL A 850 5.99 23.12 41.06
N LEU A 851 5.73 23.71 42.22
CA LEU A 851 4.60 24.62 42.43
C LEU A 851 4.91 25.99 41.80
N VAL A 852 3.90 26.60 41.18
CA VAL A 852 3.96 27.99 40.68
C VAL A 852 2.72 28.74 41.16
N SER A 853 2.73 30.08 41.09
CA SER A 853 1.63 30.89 41.63
C SER A 853 0.26 30.48 41.09
N ASN A 854 0.16 30.14 39.79
CA ASN A 854 -1.08 29.74 39.14
C ASN A 854 -1.34 28.21 39.07
N GLY A 855 -0.59 27.39 39.81
CA GLY A 855 -0.73 25.93 39.79
C GLY A 855 0.62 25.22 39.93
N TRP A 856 1.04 24.50 38.89
CA TRP A 856 2.30 23.77 38.87
C TRP A 856 2.91 23.73 37.46
N ALA A 857 4.21 23.41 37.36
CA ALA A 857 4.94 23.34 36.10
C ALA A 857 5.89 22.13 36.06
N HIS A 858 6.09 21.58 34.86
CA HIS A 858 7.17 20.63 34.57
C HIS A 858 8.49 21.41 34.36
N VAL A 859 9.61 20.88 34.84
CA VAL A 859 10.92 21.57 34.86
C VAL A 859 12.05 20.70 34.38
#